data_AF-A0A258BCY5-F1
#
_entry.id   AF-A0A258BCY5-F1
#
_cell.length_a   1.000
_cell.length_b   1.000
_cell.length_c   1.000
_cell.angle_alpha   90.00
_cell.angle_beta   90.00
_cell.angle_gamma   90.00
#
_symmetry.space_group_name_H-M   'P 1'
#
loop_
_entity.id
_entity.type
_entity.pdbx_description
1 polymer ?
#
loop_
_entity_poly.entity_id
_entity_poly.type
_entity_poly.pdbx_seq_one_letter_code
_entity_poly.pdbx_strand_id
1 'polypeptide(L)'
;MAESRSRSLTPNPGMMGSGDAVVQALKVPPHSVEAEQSLLGGLLIDNSSWDNLGGVLNDKDFYRPEHALIYKVIARLVGDNHPADVITVYDAVKSEQGGDLVSIDYLNSLAQNTPSAANIKGYADIVRDRSILRRLIEVSDSIVNSAFVPEGRTVRTLLDEAESRILQIGEEGSRKADYLEIEPLLRTVVARIDELYNRQGGSDITGIATGFIDLDKQTSGLQKGDLVIVAGRPSMGKAQPLDAKVKTVDGWKLMGDLRFGDRIASVDGRHSMVTGIYPQGVKQIYKVTFSDGREAECCDEHLWRVMYRDWDAPKVINTVRLMEMLSCVRYKNRLWIDPVSGDFGHSNALPINPWVLGALLGDGTLALSHGSVMFSTKSQELIERMNALAGYEMELVHANAYDWRLVSKTRIAANGQRQSVPTNYFRSVLQDLGVLGCRSFDKYIPATYLEANKTSRLALFQGLMDTDGWIEKWGSIRFCTASKQLSEDVASLARSLGGFCSIAQKQTSYSYRGEKQQGRLSYVLNMSFGPGFQAFTLPEKKERLRSTWDRQRRLTFKSIEPSRVTQAQCISVSHPDRTYITNDYVVTHNTAFALNIAENVALAEGLPVVVFSMEMSGEQLAARLLGSVGRVDQGRMRTGKLQDDEWPRVTDAIARLSNTQILIDETGSLSSLE
;
A
#
# COMPACT_ATOMS: atom_id res chain seq x y z
N MET A 1 -28.17 60.64 10.97
CA MET A 1 -28.62 60.23 9.63
C MET A 1 -28.62 58.72 9.56
N ALA A 2 -29.64 58.16 8.89
CA ALA A 2 -29.96 56.74 8.69
C ALA A 2 -30.78 56.07 9.81
N GLU A 3 -32.10 56.23 9.68
CA GLU A 3 -33.16 55.50 10.37
C GLU A 3 -33.31 54.06 9.85
N SER A 4 -33.66 53.16 10.78
CA SER A 4 -34.07 51.77 10.55
C SER A 4 -35.39 51.69 9.80
N ARG A 5 -35.44 50.97 8.67
CA ARG A 5 -36.69 50.60 7.99
C ARG A 5 -37.04 49.13 8.27
N SER A 6 -38.00 48.93 9.16
CA SER A 6 -38.80 47.70 9.28
C SER A 6 -39.75 47.60 8.08
N ARG A 7 -39.65 46.55 7.27
CA ARG A 7 -40.67 46.19 6.28
C ARG A 7 -41.52 45.04 6.84
N SER A 8 -42.75 45.38 7.25
CA SER A 8 -43.84 44.45 7.50
C SER A 8 -44.37 43.89 6.18
N LEU A 9 -44.24 42.58 5.97
CA LEU A 9 -44.92 41.85 4.90
C LEU A 9 -46.32 41.46 5.39
N THR A 10 -47.35 42.13 4.86
CA THR A 10 -48.75 41.74 4.99
C THR A 10 -49.03 40.52 4.10
N PRO A 11 -49.68 39.44 4.59
CA PRO A 11 -50.15 38.37 3.72
C PRO A 11 -51.38 38.83 2.94
N ASN A 12 -51.40 38.45 1.67
CA ASN A 12 -52.41 38.75 0.67
C ASN A 12 -53.74 38.02 1.01
N PRO A 13 -54.89 38.69 1.19
CA PRO A 13 -56.17 38.02 1.42
C PRO A 13 -56.83 37.70 0.07
N GLY A 14 -56.64 36.48 -0.43
CA GLY A 14 -57.25 36.05 -1.69
C GLY A 14 -57.47 34.55 -1.72
N MET A 15 -58.75 34.16 -1.70
CA MET A 15 -59.29 32.80 -1.87
C MET A 15 -59.16 31.83 -0.69
N MET A 16 -59.96 32.05 0.35
CA MET A 16 -60.53 30.96 1.16
C MET A 16 -62.00 30.82 0.78
N GLY A 17 -62.31 29.81 -0.04
CA GLY A 17 -63.67 29.34 -0.23
C GLY A 17 -64.12 28.59 1.02
N SER A 18 -65.25 29.00 1.59
CA SER A 18 -65.87 28.41 2.78
C SER A 18 -66.31 26.93 2.63
N GLY A 19 -66.07 26.31 1.46
CA GLY A 19 -66.29 24.89 1.20
C GLY A 19 -65.11 23.98 1.55
N ASP A 20 -63.86 24.48 1.53
CA ASP A 20 -62.67 23.65 1.72
C ASP A 20 -62.46 23.18 3.16
N ALA A 21 -62.87 23.99 4.15
CA ALA A 21 -62.78 23.62 5.56
C ALA A 21 -63.73 22.46 5.93
N VAL A 22 -64.89 22.36 5.24
CA VAL A 22 -65.86 21.29 5.45
C VAL A 22 -65.41 20.00 4.75
N VAL A 23 -64.72 20.10 3.61
CA VAL A 23 -64.15 18.94 2.90
C VAL A 23 -62.88 18.42 3.59
N GLN A 24 -62.06 19.28 4.18
CA GLN A 24 -60.92 18.85 5.01
C GLN A 24 -61.34 18.08 6.26
N ALA A 25 -62.50 18.39 6.85
CA ALA A 25 -63.04 17.71 8.02
C ALA A 25 -63.58 16.28 7.75
N LEU A 26 -63.67 15.85 6.48
CA LEU A 26 -64.22 14.56 6.05
C LEU A 26 -63.18 13.60 5.44
N LYS A 27 -61.88 13.91 5.52
CA LYS A 27 -60.83 12.98 5.05
C LYS A 27 -60.66 11.82 6.03
N VAL A 28 -61.42 10.75 5.82
CA VAL A 28 -61.25 9.49 6.56
C VAL A 28 -60.00 8.76 6.04
N PRO A 29 -59.13 8.23 6.91
CA PRO A 29 -57.98 7.44 6.48
C PRO A 29 -58.38 6.28 5.55
N PRO A 30 -57.60 5.94 4.51
CA PRO A 30 -57.92 4.86 3.59
C PRO A 30 -58.14 3.51 4.31
N HIS A 31 -59.29 2.88 4.09
CA HIS A 31 -59.62 1.57 4.66
C HIS A 31 -60.63 0.84 3.77
N SER A 32 -60.81 -0.46 3.98
CA SER A 32 -61.93 -1.23 3.40
C SER A 32 -62.37 -2.25 4.43
N VAL A 33 -63.51 -1.95 5.08
CA VAL A 33 -64.07 -2.83 6.11
C VAL A 33 -64.53 -4.14 5.48
N GLU A 34 -65.05 -4.09 4.26
CA GLU A 34 -65.56 -5.23 3.50
C GLU A 34 -64.44 -6.24 3.20
N ALA A 35 -63.25 -5.76 2.84
CA ALA A 35 -62.08 -6.60 2.61
C ALA A 35 -61.59 -7.24 3.91
N GLU A 36 -61.53 -6.48 5.01
CA GLU A 36 -61.17 -7.01 6.34
C GLU A 36 -62.16 -8.09 6.80
N GLN A 37 -63.45 -7.87 6.63
CA GLN A 37 -64.50 -8.82 7.00
C GLN A 37 -64.42 -10.11 6.17
N SER A 38 -64.24 -9.97 4.85
CA SER A 38 -64.12 -11.10 3.92
C SER A 38 -62.85 -11.92 4.17
N LEU A 39 -61.75 -11.26 4.55
CA LEU A 39 -60.50 -11.91 4.94
C LEU A 39 -60.67 -12.72 6.23
N LEU A 40 -61.18 -12.09 7.29
CA LEU A 40 -61.34 -12.74 8.59
C LEU A 40 -62.35 -13.89 8.55
N GLY A 41 -63.50 -13.69 7.90
CA GLY A 41 -64.47 -14.76 7.73
C GLY A 41 -63.96 -15.90 6.85
N GLY A 42 -63.14 -15.60 5.83
CA GLY A 42 -62.46 -16.62 5.03
C GLY A 42 -61.53 -17.49 5.88
N LEU A 43 -60.75 -16.88 6.77
CA LEU A 43 -59.86 -17.59 7.69
C LEU A 43 -60.63 -18.42 8.74
N LEU A 44 -61.81 -17.97 9.17
CA LEU A 44 -62.67 -18.70 10.11
C LEU A 44 -63.35 -19.92 9.46
N ILE A 45 -63.55 -19.92 8.14
CA ILE A 45 -64.16 -21.02 7.38
C ILE A 45 -63.11 -22.06 6.99
N ASP A 46 -61.95 -21.60 6.51
CA ASP A 46 -60.90 -22.46 5.98
C ASP A 46 -59.53 -22.02 6.48
N ASN A 47 -59.02 -22.72 7.49
CA ASN A 47 -57.69 -22.45 8.04
C ASN A 47 -56.56 -22.85 7.07
N SER A 48 -56.79 -23.70 6.06
CA SER A 48 -55.74 -24.04 5.07
C SER A 48 -55.38 -22.86 4.18
N SER A 49 -56.29 -21.89 4.05
CA SER A 49 -56.06 -20.62 3.38
C SER A 49 -55.09 -19.70 4.13
N TRP A 50 -54.72 -20.02 5.39
CA TRP A 50 -53.68 -19.32 6.14
C TRP A 50 -52.30 -19.46 5.48
N ASP A 51 -51.96 -20.65 4.98
CA ASP A 51 -50.68 -20.90 4.30
C ASP A 51 -50.54 -20.08 3.01
N ASN A 52 -51.67 -19.83 2.34
CA ASN A 52 -51.74 -19.00 1.13
C ASN A 52 -51.51 -17.50 1.39
N LEU A 53 -51.64 -17.03 2.62
CA LEU A 53 -51.40 -15.63 3.00
C LEU A 53 -49.91 -15.29 3.17
N GLY A 54 -49.05 -16.28 3.41
CA GLY A 54 -47.60 -16.09 3.37
C GLY A 54 -47.04 -14.99 4.31
N GLY A 55 -47.73 -14.68 5.41
CA GLY A 55 -47.32 -13.61 6.33
C GLY A 55 -47.39 -12.19 5.76
N VAL A 56 -48.19 -11.95 4.72
CA VAL A 56 -48.34 -10.62 4.06
C VAL A 56 -48.92 -9.54 4.98
N LEU A 57 -49.67 -9.93 6.03
CA LEU A 57 -50.38 -9.03 6.92
C LEU A 57 -49.94 -9.19 8.39
N ASN A 58 -49.97 -8.07 9.10
CA ASN A 58 -49.85 -8.00 10.56
C ASN A 58 -51.17 -7.52 11.18
N ASP A 59 -51.33 -7.73 12.49
CA ASP A 59 -52.47 -7.22 13.28
C ASP A 59 -52.66 -5.70 13.13
N LYS A 60 -51.57 -4.93 13.03
CA LYS A 60 -51.58 -3.47 12.82
C LYS A 60 -52.08 -3.03 11.43
N ASP A 61 -52.26 -3.95 10.48
CA ASP A 61 -52.75 -3.61 9.14
C ASP A 61 -54.26 -3.39 9.08
N PHE A 62 -55.00 -3.81 10.11
CA PHE A 62 -56.44 -3.65 10.19
C PHE A 62 -56.82 -2.25 10.69
N TYR A 63 -57.84 -1.65 10.09
CA TYR A 63 -58.37 -0.35 10.49
C TYR A 63 -59.17 -0.45 11.79
N ARG A 64 -59.93 -1.53 11.98
CA ARG A 64 -60.74 -1.74 13.18
C ARG A 64 -59.94 -2.51 14.25
N PRO A 65 -59.86 -2.03 15.50
CA PRO A 65 -59.18 -2.72 16.59
C PRO A 65 -59.72 -4.13 16.84
N GLU A 66 -61.04 -4.31 16.70
CA GLU A 66 -61.70 -5.62 16.82
C GLU A 66 -61.17 -6.61 15.78
N HIS A 67 -60.96 -6.17 14.54
CA HIS A 67 -60.46 -7.01 13.46
C HIS A 67 -58.98 -7.38 13.65
N ALA A 68 -58.17 -6.43 14.10
CA ALA A 68 -56.78 -6.66 14.46
C ALA A 68 -56.67 -7.75 15.54
N LEU A 69 -57.52 -7.69 16.56
CA LEU A 69 -57.57 -8.66 17.65
C LEU A 69 -57.98 -10.05 17.16
N ILE A 70 -59.02 -10.14 16.33
CA ILE A 70 -59.46 -11.40 15.74
C ILE A 70 -58.34 -12.03 14.90
N TYR A 71 -57.68 -11.26 14.03
CA TYR A 71 -56.55 -11.73 13.23
C TYR A 71 -55.40 -12.26 14.10
N LYS A 72 -55.03 -11.51 15.16
CA LYS A 72 -53.98 -11.90 16.10
C LYS A 72 -54.28 -13.25 16.77
N VAL A 73 -55.53 -13.48 17.18
CA VAL A 73 -55.95 -14.73 17.82
C VAL A 73 -55.97 -15.89 16.82
N ILE A 74 -56.47 -15.68 15.60
CA ILE A 74 -56.42 -16.67 14.52
C ILE A 74 -54.97 -17.07 14.24
N ALA A 75 -54.06 -16.09 14.10
CA ALA A 75 -52.64 -16.32 13.83
C ALA A 75 -51.99 -17.20 14.90
N ARG A 76 -52.31 -16.94 16.18
CA ARG A 76 -51.81 -17.73 17.31
C ARG A 76 -52.35 -19.16 17.28
N LEU A 77 -53.67 -19.33 17.13
CA LEU A 77 -54.29 -20.65 17.13
C LEU A 77 -53.76 -21.52 15.99
N VAL A 78 -53.70 -20.98 14.77
CA VAL A 78 -53.16 -21.69 13.61
C VAL A 78 -51.67 -21.99 13.80
N GLY A 79 -50.88 -21.05 14.33
CA GLY A 79 -49.47 -21.25 14.66
C GLY A 79 -49.22 -22.35 15.70
N ASP A 80 -50.13 -22.51 16.66
CA ASP A 80 -50.10 -23.56 17.67
C ASP A 80 -50.71 -24.89 17.17
N ASN A 81 -50.98 -25.03 15.87
CA ASN A 81 -51.66 -26.18 15.24
C ASN A 81 -53.06 -26.48 15.84
N HIS A 82 -53.77 -25.45 16.32
CA HIS A 82 -55.16 -25.55 16.77
C HIS A 82 -56.12 -24.97 15.70
N PRO A 83 -57.28 -25.61 15.47
CA PRO A 83 -58.27 -25.08 14.53
C PRO A 83 -58.81 -23.72 15.01
N ALA A 84 -58.88 -22.75 14.10
CA ALA A 84 -59.39 -21.41 14.35
C ALA A 84 -60.75 -21.24 13.68
N ASP A 85 -61.82 -21.66 14.37
CA ASP A 85 -63.21 -21.50 13.97
C ASP A 85 -63.91 -20.46 14.86
N VAL A 86 -65.18 -20.16 14.58
CA VAL A 86 -65.95 -19.15 15.34
C VAL A 86 -65.94 -19.43 16.85
N ILE A 87 -66.01 -20.69 17.27
CA ILE A 87 -66.09 -21.08 18.68
C ILE A 87 -64.72 -20.99 19.33
N THR A 88 -63.69 -21.55 18.70
CA THR A 88 -62.32 -21.57 19.26
C THR A 88 -61.73 -20.17 19.31
N VAL A 89 -61.98 -19.34 18.30
CA VAL A 89 -61.58 -17.92 18.30
C VAL A 89 -62.34 -17.15 19.37
N TYR A 90 -63.66 -17.35 19.53
CA TYR A 90 -64.44 -16.68 20.56
C TYR A 90 -63.93 -17.00 21.98
N ASP A 91 -63.60 -18.27 22.25
CA ASP A 91 -63.09 -18.67 23.57
C ASP A 91 -61.68 -18.10 23.82
N ALA A 92 -60.81 -18.13 22.81
CA ALA A 92 -59.45 -17.61 22.90
C ALA A 92 -59.39 -16.07 23.02
N VAL A 93 -60.29 -15.33 22.35
CA VAL A 93 -60.35 -13.87 22.39
C VAL A 93 -60.73 -13.34 23.79
N LYS A 94 -61.51 -14.06 24.58
CA LYS A 94 -61.88 -13.65 25.95
C LYS A 94 -60.69 -13.49 26.89
N SER A 95 -59.61 -14.21 26.63
CA SER A 95 -58.38 -14.13 27.43
C SER A 95 -57.47 -12.96 27.05
N GLU A 96 -57.79 -12.23 25.97
CA GLU A 96 -57.00 -11.11 25.45
C GLU A 96 -57.57 -9.75 25.89
N GLN A 97 -56.69 -8.75 25.98
CA GLN A 97 -57.10 -7.37 26.24
C GLN A 97 -57.95 -6.83 25.07
N GLY A 98 -59.16 -6.35 25.39
CA GLY A 98 -60.14 -5.90 24.38
C GLY A 98 -61.06 -7.00 23.86
N GLY A 99 -60.98 -8.22 24.40
CA GLY A 99 -61.83 -9.35 24.02
C GLY A 99 -63.33 -9.13 24.24
N ASP A 100 -63.70 -8.28 25.20
CA ASP A 100 -65.11 -7.92 25.49
C ASP A 100 -65.79 -7.19 24.31
N LEU A 101 -65.03 -6.67 23.35
CA LEU A 101 -65.55 -5.99 22.16
C LEU A 101 -65.98 -6.97 21.05
N VAL A 102 -65.59 -8.24 21.13
CA VAL A 102 -65.87 -9.25 20.10
C VAL A 102 -66.99 -10.17 20.56
N SER A 103 -68.18 -10.02 19.98
CA SER A 103 -69.31 -10.92 20.25
C SER A 103 -69.28 -12.16 19.35
N ILE A 104 -69.82 -13.26 19.87
CA ILE A 104 -69.98 -14.49 19.07
C ILE A 104 -70.91 -14.28 17.87
N ASP A 105 -71.93 -13.41 18.01
CA ASP A 105 -72.82 -13.03 16.93
C ASP A 105 -72.07 -12.30 15.82
N TYR A 106 -71.08 -11.46 16.18
CA TYR A 106 -70.25 -10.77 15.20
C TYR A 106 -69.34 -11.73 14.44
N LEU A 107 -68.66 -12.66 15.12
CA LEU A 107 -67.84 -13.69 14.48
C LEU A 107 -68.66 -14.57 13.52
N ASN A 108 -69.89 -14.94 13.92
CA ASN A 108 -70.82 -15.64 13.03
C ASN A 108 -71.17 -14.81 11.79
N SER A 109 -71.38 -13.50 11.94
CA SER A 109 -71.64 -12.62 10.81
C SER A 109 -70.45 -12.50 9.85
N LEU A 110 -69.21 -12.52 10.35
CA LEU A 110 -68.01 -12.52 9.52
C LEU A 110 -67.92 -13.79 8.67
N ALA A 111 -68.15 -14.94 9.29
CA ALA A 111 -68.17 -16.22 8.58
C ALA A 111 -69.30 -16.27 7.52
N GLN A 112 -70.50 -15.76 7.81
CA GLN A 112 -71.62 -15.80 6.87
C GLN A 112 -71.52 -14.80 5.72
N ASN A 113 -70.93 -13.63 5.94
CA ASN A 113 -70.83 -12.57 4.95
C ASN A 113 -69.64 -12.72 4.00
N THR A 114 -68.80 -13.74 4.17
CA THR A 114 -67.64 -13.97 3.30
C THR A 114 -68.04 -14.65 2.01
N PRO A 115 -67.81 -14.04 0.82
CA PRO A 115 -68.23 -14.60 -0.45
C PRO A 115 -67.55 -15.93 -0.83
N SER A 116 -66.26 -16.07 -0.53
CA SER A 116 -65.47 -17.30 -0.74
C SER A 116 -64.08 -17.18 -0.10
N ALA A 117 -63.57 -18.27 0.48
CA ALA A 117 -62.17 -18.38 0.94
C ALA A 117 -61.15 -18.43 -0.22
N ALA A 118 -61.59 -18.69 -1.46
CA ALA A 118 -60.68 -18.84 -2.60
C ALA A 118 -59.93 -17.55 -3.00
N ASN A 119 -60.46 -16.37 -2.65
CA ASN A 119 -59.85 -15.07 -3.00
C ASN A 119 -59.18 -14.38 -1.79
N ILE A 120 -58.78 -15.15 -0.78
CA ILE A 120 -58.25 -14.61 0.48
C ILE A 120 -57.02 -13.70 0.27
N LYS A 121 -56.17 -14.06 -0.70
CA LYS A 121 -54.98 -13.29 -1.06
C LYS A 121 -55.34 -11.93 -1.64
N GLY A 122 -56.35 -11.87 -2.52
CA GLY A 122 -56.82 -10.60 -3.08
C GLY A 122 -57.41 -9.67 -2.01
N TYR A 123 -58.14 -10.20 -1.02
CA TYR A 123 -58.60 -9.39 0.11
C TYR A 123 -57.44 -8.93 1.00
N ALA A 124 -56.45 -9.79 1.24
CA ALA A 124 -55.27 -9.44 2.00
C ALA A 124 -54.45 -8.33 1.35
N ASP A 125 -54.27 -8.39 0.03
CA ASP A 125 -53.60 -7.33 -0.75
C ASP A 125 -54.34 -5.99 -0.61
N ILE A 126 -55.68 -5.98 -0.66
CA ILE A 126 -56.47 -4.76 -0.47
C ILE A 126 -56.27 -4.18 0.94
N VAL A 127 -56.32 -5.02 1.99
CA VAL A 127 -56.09 -4.56 3.37
C VAL A 127 -54.67 -3.99 3.52
N ARG A 128 -53.68 -4.65 2.93
CA ARG A 128 -52.28 -4.23 2.94
C ARG A 128 -52.09 -2.88 2.24
N ASP A 129 -52.63 -2.71 1.05
CA ASP A 129 -52.56 -1.46 0.27
C ASP A 129 -53.16 -0.29 1.05
N ARG A 130 -54.33 -0.50 1.68
CA ARG A 130 -54.97 0.52 2.52
C ARG A 130 -54.13 0.84 3.76
N SER A 131 -53.54 -0.16 4.41
CA SER A 131 -52.63 0.03 5.55
C SER A 131 -51.38 0.84 5.17
N ILE A 132 -50.77 0.58 4.01
CA ILE A 132 -49.62 1.34 3.50
C ILE A 132 -50.01 2.80 3.27
N LEU A 133 -51.16 3.05 2.64
CA LEU A 133 -51.66 4.40 2.42
C LEU A 133 -51.92 5.15 3.73
N ARG A 134 -52.44 4.47 4.77
CA ARG A 134 -52.63 5.09 6.11
C ARG A 134 -51.30 5.45 6.75
N ARG A 135 -50.33 4.54 6.76
CA ARG A 135 -48.98 4.80 7.31
C ARG A 135 -48.27 5.95 6.59
N LEU A 136 -48.44 6.06 5.27
CA LEU A 136 -47.90 7.18 4.51
C LEU A 136 -48.49 8.53 4.97
N ILE A 137 -49.80 8.56 5.27
CA ILE A 137 -50.46 9.76 5.83
C ILE A 137 -49.89 10.07 7.21
N GLU A 138 -49.78 9.08 8.10
CA GLU A 138 -49.25 9.26 9.47
C GLU A 138 -47.80 9.79 9.47
N VAL A 139 -46.93 9.22 8.62
CA VAL A 139 -45.54 9.67 8.48
C VAL A 139 -45.49 11.08 7.89
N SER A 140 -46.32 11.37 6.88
CA SER A 140 -46.40 12.71 6.29
C SER A 140 -46.83 13.75 7.32
N ASP A 141 -47.84 13.47 8.13
CA ASP A 141 -48.29 14.36 9.21
C ASP A 141 -47.19 14.57 10.26
N SER A 142 -46.43 13.52 10.59
CA SER A 142 -45.29 13.64 11.51
C SER A 142 -44.14 14.47 10.94
N ILE A 143 -43.85 14.36 9.64
CA ILE A 143 -42.86 15.18 8.94
C ILE A 143 -43.32 16.65 8.93
N VAL A 144 -44.59 16.90 8.60
CA VAL A 144 -45.18 18.25 8.64
C VAL A 144 -45.06 18.85 10.04
N ASN A 145 -45.44 18.12 11.08
CA ASN A 145 -45.32 18.59 12.47
C ASN A 145 -43.87 18.88 12.87
N SER A 146 -42.92 18.03 12.47
CA SER A 146 -41.49 18.21 12.76
C SER A 146 -40.90 19.42 12.04
N ALA A 147 -41.42 19.76 10.85
CA ALA A 147 -41.03 20.97 10.12
C ALA A 147 -41.57 22.26 10.77
N PHE A 148 -42.78 22.22 11.34
CA PHE A 148 -43.36 23.36 12.07
C PHE A 148 -42.73 23.57 13.45
N VAL A 149 -42.29 22.51 14.13
CA VAL A 149 -41.68 22.56 15.47
C VAL A 149 -40.33 21.82 15.49
N PRO A 150 -39.23 22.49 15.09
CA PRO A 150 -37.90 21.85 14.96
C PRO A 150 -37.24 21.40 16.27
N GLU A 151 -37.72 21.83 17.45
CA GLU A 151 -37.18 21.48 18.78
C GLU A 151 -35.63 21.62 18.92
N GLY A 152 -35.01 22.55 18.19
CA GLY A 152 -33.55 22.77 18.22
C GLY A 152 -32.73 21.81 17.34
N ARG A 153 -33.38 20.94 16.56
CA ARG A 153 -32.72 20.08 15.55
C ARG A 153 -32.29 20.89 14.33
N THR A 154 -31.23 20.43 13.66
CA THR A 154 -30.77 21.07 12.42
C THR A 154 -31.61 20.64 11.22
N VAL A 155 -31.65 21.48 10.18
CA VAL A 155 -32.39 21.19 8.93
C VAL A 155 -31.95 19.86 8.31
N ARG A 156 -30.64 19.57 8.34
CA ARG A 156 -30.09 18.31 7.80
C ARG A 156 -30.65 17.10 8.56
N THR A 157 -30.63 17.15 9.89
CA THR A 157 -31.18 16.07 10.73
C THR A 157 -32.67 15.84 10.48
N LEU A 158 -33.45 16.90 10.26
CA LEU A 158 -34.87 16.78 9.93
C LEU A 158 -35.12 16.17 8.55
N LEU A 159 -34.26 16.46 7.57
CA LEU A 159 -34.31 15.84 6.24
C LEU A 159 -33.94 14.36 6.31
N ASP A 160 -32.85 14.02 7.01
CA ASP A 160 -32.40 12.63 7.19
C ASP A 160 -33.48 11.79 7.90
N GLU A 161 -34.12 12.33 8.95
CA GLU A 161 -35.24 11.67 9.65
C GLU A 161 -36.46 11.47 8.74
N ALA A 162 -36.79 12.45 7.89
CA ALA A 162 -37.91 12.35 6.97
C ALA A 162 -37.66 11.30 5.89
N GLU A 163 -36.45 11.27 5.32
CA GLU A 163 -36.03 10.29 4.33
C GLU A 163 -36.06 8.87 4.89
N SER A 164 -35.48 8.66 6.08
CA SER A 164 -35.48 7.37 6.76
C SER A 164 -36.89 6.81 7.00
N ARG A 165 -37.83 7.65 7.45
CA ARG A 165 -39.22 7.22 7.73
C ARG A 165 -39.99 6.87 6.46
N ILE A 166 -39.77 7.58 5.35
CA ILE A 166 -40.39 7.27 4.06
C ILE A 166 -39.81 5.96 3.50
N LEU A 167 -38.49 5.78 3.61
CA LEU A 167 -37.80 4.60 3.10
C LEU A 167 -38.22 3.33 3.86
N GLN A 168 -38.47 3.42 5.17
CA GLN A 168 -39.01 2.32 5.97
C GLN A 168 -40.39 1.84 5.48
N ILE A 169 -41.26 2.75 5.02
CA ILE A 169 -42.54 2.37 4.39
C ILE A 169 -42.28 1.61 3.08
N GLY A 170 -41.29 2.04 2.30
CA GLY A 170 -40.87 1.41 1.06
C GLY A 170 -40.36 -0.02 1.25
N GLU A 171 -39.51 -0.25 2.26
CA GLU A 171 -38.99 -1.59 2.60
C GLU A 171 -40.10 -2.53 3.11
N GLU A 172 -41.00 -2.04 3.96
CA GLU A 172 -42.15 -2.82 4.44
C GLU A 172 -43.15 -3.14 3.32
N GLY A 173 -43.31 -2.24 2.34
CA GLY A 173 -44.11 -2.47 1.14
C GLY A 173 -43.44 -3.42 0.13
N SER A 174 -42.11 -3.49 0.13
CA SER A 174 -41.32 -4.34 -0.75
C SER A 174 -41.15 -5.78 -0.25
N ARG A 175 -41.60 -6.11 0.98
CA ARG A 175 -41.76 -7.49 1.45
C ARG A 175 -42.93 -8.20 0.74
N LYS A 176 -42.87 -8.31 -0.59
CA LYS A 176 -43.35 -9.53 -1.24
C LYS A 176 -42.43 -10.64 -0.76
N ALA A 177 -42.86 -11.37 0.26
CA ALA A 177 -42.29 -12.68 0.52
C ALA A 177 -42.72 -13.59 -0.63
N ASP A 178 -42.03 -13.49 -1.77
CA ASP A 178 -42.09 -14.54 -2.78
C ASP A 178 -41.42 -15.75 -2.13
N TYR A 179 -42.25 -16.70 -1.67
CA TYR A 179 -41.76 -18.01 -1.26
C TYR A 179 -41.12 -18.63 -2.50
N LEU A 180 -39.80 -18.78 -2.47
CA LEU A 180 -39.06 -19.44 -3.53
C LEU A 180 -39.00 -20.93 -3.21
N GLU A 181 -39.59 -21.76 -4.06
CA GLU A 181 -39.42 -23.20 -3.97
C GLU A 181 -37.94 -23.57 -4.17
N ILE A 182 -37.44 -24.51 -3.37
CA ILE A 182 -36.03 -24.97 -3.43
C ILE A 182 -35.71 -25.62 -4.78
N GLU A 183 -36.64 -26.35 -5.39
CA GLU A 183 -36.37 -27.07 -6.64
C GLU A 183 -35.98 -26.13 -7.80
N PRO A 184 -36.72 -25.05 -8.11
CA PRO A 184 -36.29 -24.02 -9.06
C PRO A 184 -34.90 -23.44 -8.75
N LEU A 185 -34.64 -23.10 -7.48
CA LEU A 185 -33.36 -22.52 -7.06
C LEU A 185 -32.20 -23.50 -7.27
N LEU A 186 -32.37 -24.78 -6.93
CA LEU A 186 -31.36 -25.81 -7.14
C LEU A 186 -31.06 -26.00 -8.63
N ARG A 187 -32.07 -25.93 -9.50
CA ARG A 187 -31.86 -25.97 -10.96
C ARG A 187 -31.02 -24.79 -11.42
N THR A 188 -31.26 -23.59 -10.90
CA THR A 188 -30.44 -22.40 -11.18
C THR A 188 -29.00 -22.56 -10.69
N VAL A 189 -28.80 -23.09 -9.47
CA VAL A 189 -27.47 -23.34 -8.89
C VAL A 189 -26.71 -24.39 -9.70
N VAL A 190 -27.33 -25.50 -10.07
CA VAL A 190 -26.70 -26.54 -10.88
C VAL A 190 -26.36 -26.03 -12.27
N ALA A 191 -27.25 -25.27 -12.92
CA ALA A 191 -26.96 -24.64 -14.20
C ALA A 191 -25.75 -23.67 -14.12
N ARG A 192 -25.64 -22.93 -13.02
CA ARG A 192 -24.50 -22.04 -12.75
C ARG A 192 -23.19 -22.81 -12.58
N ILE A 193 -23.22 -23.96 -11.88
CA ILE A 193 -22.05 -24.83 -11.69
C ILE A 193 -21.61 -25.44 -13.03
N ASP A 194 -22.56 -25.89 -13.85
CA ASP A 194 -22.28 -26.45 -15.17
C ASP A 194 -21.70 -25.40 -16.14
N GLU A 195 -22.21 -24.16 -16.09
CA GLU A 195 -21.64 -23.02 -16.80
C GLU A 195 -20.18 -22.73 -16.39
N LEU A 196 -19.89 -22.79 -15.08
CA LEU A 196 -18.54 -22.60 -14.54
C LEU A 196 -17.60 -23.75 -14.91
N TYR A 197 -18.08 -24.99 -14.92
CA TYR A 197 -17.29 -26.17 -15.27
C TYR A 197 -16.92 -26.20 -16.77
N ASN A 198 -17.84 -25.79 -17.64
CA ASN A 198 -17.65 -25.82 -19.10
C ASN A 198 -16.94 -24.57 -19.65
N ARG A 199 -16.53 -23.63 -18.79
CA ARG A 199 -15.83 -22.40 -19.20
C ARG A 199 -14.42 -22.74 -19.70
N GLN A 200 -14.21 -22.70 -21.02
CA GLN A 200 -12.89 -22.89 -21.62
C GLN A 200 -12.02 -21.64 -21.43
N GLY A 201 -11.16 -21.65 -20.41
CA GLY A 201 -10.24 -20.54 -20.16
C GLY A 201 -9.68 -20.44 -18.74
N GLY A 202 -9.10 -21.51 -18.21
CA GLY A 202 -7.94 -21.52 -17.29
C GLY A 202 -7.82 -20.60 -16.05
N SER A 203 -8.81 -19.82 -15.62
CA SER A 203 -8.73 -19.05 -14.37
C SER A 203 -9.65 -19.61 -13.29
N ASP A 204 -9.08 -20.01 -12.15
CA ASP A 204 -9.79 -20.47 -10.93
C ASP A 204 -10.61 -19.34 -10.23
N ILE A 205 -10.72 -18.18 -10.86
CA ILE A 205 -11.36 -16.97 -10.32
C ILE A 205 -12.82 -16.95 -10.80
N THR A 206 -13.75 -17.14 -9.87
CA THR A 206 -15.20 -17.13 -10.14
C THR A 206 -15.83 -15.75 -9.98
N GLY A 207 -15.21 -14.89 -9.16
CA GLY A 207 -15.59 -13.51 -8.88
C GLY A 207 -14.77 -12.48 -9.67
N ILE A 208 -14.86 -11.22 -9.26
CA ILE A 208 -14.09 -10.11 -9.85
C ILE A 208 -12.64 -10.18 -9.33
N ALA A 209 -11.64 -10.16 -10.22
CA ALA A 209 -10.24 -10.20 -9.80
C ALA A 209 -9.82 -8.90 -9.08
N THR A 210 -9.12 -9.05 -7.95
CA THR A 210 -8.59 -7.94 -7.16
C THR A 210 -7.29 -7.36 -7.74
N GLY A 211 -6.65 -8.06 -8.68
CA GLY A 211 -5.35 -7.72 -9.22
C GLY A 211 -4.18 -8.24 -8.38
N PHE A 212 -4.47 -8.87 -7.24
CA PHE A 212 -3.49 -9.58 -6.42
C PHE A 212 -3.67 -11.09 -6.60
N ILE A 213 -2.81 -11.71 -7.40
CA ILE A 213 -2.87 -13.14 -7.76
C ILE A 213 -3.01 -14.05 -6.52
N ASP A 214 -2.26 -13.76 -5.46
CA ASP A 214 -2.29 -14.56 -4.22
C ASP A 214 -3.60 -14.41 -3.44
N LEU A 215 -4.25 -13.24 -3.52
CA LEU A 215 -5.53 -12.96 -2.89
C LEU A 215 -6.66 -13.60 -3.70
N ASP A 216 -6.64 -13.42 -5.01
CA ASP A 216 -7.63 -13.99 -5.93
C ASP A 216 -7.61 -15.52 -5.89
N LYS A 217 -6.45 -16.14 -5.69
CA LYS A 217 -6.36 -17.59 -5.50
C LYS A 217 -7.02 -18.08 -4.21
N GLN A 218 -7.03 -17.25 -3.16
CA GLN A 218 -7.61 -17.63 -1.86
C GLN A 218 -9.10 -17.30 -1.77
N THR A 219 -9.54 -16.23 -2.43
CA THR A 219 -10.94 -15.77 -2.38
C THR A 219 -11.74 -16.15 -3.63
N SER A 220 -11.08 -16.67 -4.66
CA SER A 220 -11.62 -16.83 -6.01
C SER A 220 -12.15 -15.52 -6.59
N GLY A 221 -11.51 -14.40 -6.25
CA GLY A 221 -11.97 -13.04 -6.56
C GLY A 221 -13.02 -12.50 -5.58
N LEU A 222 -13.59 -11.35 -5.87
CA LEU A 222 -14.69 -10.73 -5.11
C LEU A 222 -16.03 -11.23 -5.65
N GLN A 223 -16.83 -11.91 -4.84
CA GLN A 223 -18.09 -12.51 -5.29
C GLN A 223 -19.21 -11.47 -5.34
N LYS A 224 -20.15 -11.68 -6.26
CA LYS A 224 -21.32 -10.80 -6.40
C LYS A 224 -22.26 -10.98 -5.21
N GLY A 225 -22.60 -9.87 -4.55
CA GLY A 225 -23.51 -9.85 -3.40
C GLY A 225 -22.81 -9.85 -2.03
N ASP A 226 -21.49 -10.01 -2.00
CA ASP A 226 -20.72 -9.98 -0.75
C ASP A 226 -20.40 -8.54 -0.32
N LEU A 227 -20.60 -8.26 0.97
CA LEU A 227 -19.99 -7.10 1.63
C LEU A 227 -18.61 -7.49 2.16
N VAL A 228 -17.55 -7.06 1.48
CA VAL A 228 -16.16 -7.36 1.86
C VAL A 228 -15.57 -6.23 2.69
N ILE A 229 -15.43 -6.43 3.99
CA ILE A 229 -14.86 -5.44 4.92
C ILE A 229 -13.35 -5.67 5.03
N VAL A 230 -12.56 -4.70 4.56
CA VAL A 230 -11.11 -4.68 4.75
C VAL A 230 -10.77 -3.68 5.86
N ALA A 231 -10.44 -4.20 7.04
CA ALA A 231 -10.00 -3.39 8.16
C ALA A 231 -8.48 -3.37 8.24
N GLY A 232 -7.88 -2.18 8.12
CA GLY A 232 -6.49 -1.93 8.42
C GLY A 232 -6.37 -0.53 8.98
N ARG A 233 -5.56 -0.31 10.02
CA ARG A 233 -5.37 1.06 10.51
C ARG A 233 -4.74 1.89 9.38
N PRO A 234 -5.11 3.17 9.19
CA PRO A 234 -4.37 4.07 8.31
C PRO A 234 -2.89 3.93 8.64
N SER A 235 -2.02 4.14 7.65
CA SER A 235 -0.57 4.26 7.92
C SER A 235 0.16 2.97 8.35
N MET A 236 -0.51 1.81 8.37
CA MET A 236 0.07 0.53 8.78
C MET A 236 0.99 -0.10 7.74
N GLY A 237 2.05 -0.79 8.22
CA GLY A 237 2.81 -1.74 7.39
C GLY A 237 4.16 -1.33 6.83
N LYS A 238 4.76 -0.19 7.21
CA LYS A 238 5.97 0.30 6.49
C LYS A 238 6.93 1.15 7.31
N ALA A 239 6.74 1.23 8.61
CA ALA A 239 7.45 2.20 9.43
C ALA A 239 8.92 1.80 9.60
N GLN A 240 9.80 2.79 9.54
CA GLN A 240 11.17 2.68 10.02
C GLN A 240 11.38 3.71 11.13
N PRO A 241 12.35 3.50 12.05
CA PRO A 241 12.67 4.50 13.05
C PRO A 241 13.15 5.80 12.40
N LEU A 242 12.95 6.94 13.07
CA LEU A 242 13.27 8.26 12.50
C LEU A 242 14.76 8.44 12.12
N ASP A 243 15.65 7.70 12.76
CA ASP A 243 17.09 7.68 12.51
C ASP A 243 17.53 6.67 11.43
N ALA A 244 16.60 5.89 10.85
CA ALA A 244 16.88 5.07 9.68
C ALA A 244 17.33 5.97 8.51
N LYS A 245 18.30 5.50 7.73
CA LYS A 245 18.86 6.24 6.59
C LYS A 245 18.15 5.82 5.31
N VAL A 246 17.58 6.78 4.61
CA VAL A 246 17.03 6.59 3.26
C VAL A 246 18.00 7.19 2.25
N LYS A 247 18.29 6.43 1.18
CA LYS A 247 19.22 6.87 0.14
C LYS A 247 18.53 7.87 -0.78
N THR A 248 19.01 9.12 -0.79
CA THR A 248 18.64 10.12 -1.79
C THR A 248 19.54 10.01 -3.01
N VAL A 249 19.17 10.68 -4.11
CA VAL A 249 20.02 10.75 -5.31
C VAL A 249 21.41 11.30 -4.98
N ASP A 250 21.47 12.30 -4.10
CA ASP A 250 22.67 13.09 -3.82
C ASP A 250 23.39 12.68 -2.52
N GLY A 251 22.78 11.84 -1.66
CA GLY A 251 23.34 11.55 -0.34
C GLY A 251 22.51 10.58 0.48
N TRP A 252 22.74 10.53 1.79
CA TRP A 252 21.87 9.83 2.74
C TRP A 252 21.08 10.85 3.55
N LYS A 253 19.81 10.56 3.82
CA LYS A 253 18.96 11.41 4.66
C LYS A 253 18.27 10.56 5.72
N LEU A 254 18.07 11.10 6.92
CA LEU A 254 17.34 10.39 7.96
C LEU A 254 15.85 10.34 7.62
N MET A 255 15.18 9.26 8.04
CA MET A 255 13.76 9.03 7.80
C MET A 255 12.92 10.19 8.33
N GLY A 256 13.26 10.74 9.51
CA GLY A 256 12.58 11.88 10.11
C GLY A 256 12.81 13.21 9.41
N ASP A 257 13.88 13.35 8.63
CA ASP A 257 14.21 14.60 7.93
C ASP A 257 13.61 14.66 6.53
N LEU A 258 13.09 13.55 6.01
CA LEU A 258 12.49 13.48 4.68
C LEU A 258 11.33 14.48 4.56
N ARG A 259 11.20 15.05 3.37
CA ARG A 259 10.14 16.00 3.02
C ARG A 259 9.45 15.54 1.75
N PHE A 260 8.19 15.95 1.58
CA PHE A 260 7.48 15.74 0.33
C PHE A 260 8.31 16.29 -0.84
N GLY A 261 8.48 15.49 -1.90
CA GLY A 261 9.19 15.85 -3.11
C GLY A 261 10.70 15.58 -3.08
N ASP A 262 11.26 15.12 -1.96
CA ASP A 262 12.67 14.70 -1.90
C ASP A 262 12.92 13.59 -2.92
N ARG A 263 13.98 13.74 -3.73
CA ARG A 263 14.39 12.73 -4.73
C ARG A 263 15.14 11.59 -4.07
N ILE A 264 14.64 10.37 -4.26
CA ILE A 264 15.21 9.16 -3.67
C ILE A 264 15.88 8.29 -4.73
N ALA A 265 16.89 7.53 -4.31
CA ALA A 265 17.52 6.55 -5.18
C ALA A 265 16.59 5.35 -5.38
N SER A 266 16.38 4.97 -6.65
CA SER A 266 15.66 3.74 -7.01
C SER A 266 16.59 2.52 -6.98
N VAL A 267 15.99 1.35 -6.80
CA VAL A 267 16.64 0.04 -6.98
C VAL A 267 17.17 -0.17 -8.40
N ASP A 268 16.57 0.45 -9.42
CA ASP A 268 16.88 0.24 -10.84
C ASP A 268 17.37 1.51 -11.57
N GLY A 269 17.58 2.61 -10.84
CA GLY A 269 17.99 3.90 -11.40
C GLY A 269 16.87 4.77 -11.97
N ARG A 270 15.62 4.30 -12.00
CA ARG A 270 14.48 5.13 -12.41
C ARG A 270 14.26 6.30 -11.44
N HIS A 271 13.62 7.34 -11.94
CA HIS A 271 13.23 8.48 -11.13
C HIS A 271 12.26 8.05 -10.02
N SER A 272 12.52 8.51 -8.80
CA SER A 272 11.62 8.32 -7.67
C SER A 272 11.71 9.47 -6.69
N MET A 273 10.59 9.81 -6.06
CA MET A 273 10.50 10.83 -5.03
C MET A 273 9.55 10.44 -3.89
N VAL A 274 9.67 11.12 -2.77
CA VAL A 274 8.73 11.03 -1.64
C VAL A 274 7.41 11.71 -2.01
N THR A 275 6.31 10.96 -2.00
CA THR A 275 4.96 11.44 -2.30
C THR A 275 4.08 11.58 -1.05
N GLY A 276 4.62 11.30 0.13
CA GLY A 276 3.89 11.41 1.39
C GLY A 276 4.72 10.95 2.57
N ILE A 277 4.41 11.50 3.74
CA ILE A 277 5.10 11.25 5.00
C ILE A 277 4.03 11.05 6.07
N TYR A 278 4.17 9.99 6.86
CA TYR A 278 3.16 9.58 7.82
C TYR A 278 3.81 9.15 9.14
N PRO A 279 3.79 10.02 10.16
CA PRO A 279 4.24 9.66 11.51
C PRO A 279 3.43 8.48 12.08
N GLN A 280 4.11 7.52 12.73
CA GLN A 280 3.48 6.29 13.26
C GLN A 280 3.46 6.22 14.79
N GLY A 281 4.00 7.23 15.45
CA GLY A 281 4.22 7.20 16.89
C GLY A 281 5.30 6.20 17.29
N VAL A 282 5.24 5.76 18.54
CA VAL A 282 6.20 4.82 19.11
C VAL A 282 5.85 3.38 18.70
N LYS A 283 6.81 2.66 18.12
CA LYS A 283 6.66 1.27 17.66
C LYS A 283 7.82 0.40 18.16
N GLN A 284 7.56 -0.89 18.31
CA GLN A 284 8.63 -1.89 18.46
C GLN A 284 9.37 -2.01 17.12
N ILE A 285 10.68 -1.82 17.15
CA ILE A 285 11.58 -1.93 16.01
C ILE A 285 12.31 -3.27 16.08
N TYR A 286 12.46 -3.89 14.92
CA TYR A 286 13.17 -5.13 14.67
C TYR A 286 14.39 -4.83 13.83
N LYS A 287 15.50 -5.45 14.18
CA LYS A 287 16.74 -5.43 13.43
C LYS A 287 16.79 -6.65 12.52
N VAL A 288 16.77 -6.40 11.22
CA VAL A 288 16.87 -7.40 10.16
C VAL A 288 18.33 -7.49 9.73
N THR A 289 18.95 -8.66 9.92
CA THR A 289 20.34 -8.93 9.55
C THR A 289 20.37 -9.82 8.31
N PHE A 290 21.21 -9.47 7.33
CA PHE A 290 21.38 -10.24 6.09
C PHE A 290 22.67 -11.07 6.08
N SER A 291 22.79 -11.98 5.12
CA SER A 291 23.90 -12.94 5.04
C SER A 291 25.28 -12.34 4.73
N ASP A 292 25.35 -11.10 4.23
CA ASP A 292 26.60 -10.37 4.02
C ASP A 292 26.95 -9.42 5.19
N GLY A 293 26.12 -9.40 6.24
CA GLY A 293 26.28 -8.55 7.41
C GLY A 293 25.65 -7.17 7.29
N ARG A 294 24.92 -6.86 6.22
CA ARG A 294 24.06 -5.66 6.17
C ARG A 294 22.94 -5.77 7.21
N GLU A 295 22.51 -4.62 7.70
CA GLU A 295 21.46 -4.51 8.69
C GLU A 295 20.47 -3.41 8.31
N ALA A 296 19.19 -3.65 8.57
CA ALA A 296 18.13 -2.66 8.43
C ALA A 296 17.19 -2.74 9.63
N GLU A 297 16.60 -1.60 10.00
CA GLU A 297 15.64 -1.53 11.11
C GLU A 297 14.25 -1.16 10.61
N CYS A 298 13.23 -1.86 11.12
CA CYS A 298 11.85 -1.67 10.70
C CYS A 298 10.85 -2.13 11.77
N CYS A 299 9.57 -1.77 11.63
CA CYS A 299 8.52 -2.33 12.48
C CYS A 299 8.17 -3.79 12.10
N ASP A 300 7.43 -4.46 12.97
CA ASP A 300 6.80 -5.78 12.77
C ASP A 300 6.00 -5.92 11.46
N GLU A 301 5.28 -4.87 11.09
CA GLU A 301 4.42 -4.91 9.90
C GLU A 301 5.14 -4.49 8.61
N HIS A 302 6.43 -4.14 8.67
CA HIS A 302 7.17 -3.61 7.52
C HIS A 302 7.25 -4.62 6.38
N LEU A 303 6.95 -4.16 5.16
CA LEU A 303 6.85 -4.99 3.96
C LEU A 303 8.17 -5.12 3.20
N TRP A 304 8.50 -6.35 2.83
CA TRP A 304 9.68 -6.73 2.06
C TRP A 304 9.26 -7.38 0.76
N ARG A 305 9.88 -6.99 -0.36
CA ARG A 305 9.76 -7.74 -1.62
C ARG A 305 10.77 -8.89 -1.58
N VAL A 306 10.29 -10.10 -1.36
CA VAL A 306 11.07 -11.30 -1.04
C VAL A 306 11.01 -12.28 -2.19
N MET A 307 12.13 -12.91 -2.47
CA MET A 307 12.24 -13.98 -3.43
C MET A 307 12.57 -15.30 -2.74
N TYR A 308 12.05 -16.38 -3.32
CA TYR A 308 12.31 -17.75 -2.92
C TYR A 308 12.45 -18.60 -4.18
N ARG A 309 13.33 -19.60 -4.14
CA ARG A 309 13.70 -20.38 -5.35
C ARG A 309 12.50 -21.11 -5.95
N ASP A 310 11.58 -21.55 -5.10
CA ASP A 310 10.42 -22.34 -5.52
C ASP A 310 9.17 -21.44 -5.74
N TRP A 311 9.34 -20.11 -5.93
CA TRP A 311 8.28 -19.19 -6.33
C TRP A 311 8.50 -18.71 -7.76
N ASP A 312 7.43 -18.63 -8.54
CA ASP A 312 7.47 -18.14 -9.92
C ASP A 312 7.68 -16.62 -10.00
N ALA A 313 7.32 -15.89 -8.93
CA ALA A 313 7.45 -14.45 -8.83
C ALA A 313 7.80 -14.00 -7.39
N PRO A 314 8.42 -12.82 -7.21
CA PRO A 314 8.64 -12.23 -5.89
C PRO A 314 7.31 -11.96 -5.17
N LYS A 315 7.30 -12.15 -3.85
CA LYS A 315 6.14 -11.89 -2.98
C LYS A 315 6.43 -10.75 -2.02
N VAL A 316 5.42 -9.95 -1.69
CA VAL A 316 5.52 -8.90 -0.67
C VAL A 316 5.09 -9.47 0.68
N ILE A 317 6.01 -9.51 1.65
CA ILE A 317 5.84 -10.20 2.94
C ILE A 317 6.20 -9.25 4.09
N ASN A 318 5.39 -9.21 5.14
CA ASN A 318 5.69 -8.39 6.32
C ASN A 318 6.75 -9.04 7.24
N THR A 319 7.30 -8.25 8.15
CA THR A 319 8.42 -8.67 9.01
C THR A 319 8.02 -9.80 9.97
N VAL A 320 6.80 -9.78 10.53
CA VAL A 320 6.26 -10.88 11.36
C VAL A 320 6.19 -12.19 10.59
N ARG A 321 5.60 -12.19 9.40
CA ARG A 321 5.51 -13.38 8.57
C ARG A 321 6.89 -13.88 8.14
N LEU A 322 7.83 -12.98 7.88
CA LEU A 322 9.23 -13.36 7.65
C LEU A 322 9.85 -14.06 8.86
N MET A 323 9.60 -13.60 10.08
CA MET A 323 10.06 -14.28 11.30
C MET A 323 9.49 -15.71 11.39
N GLU A 324 8.19 -15.86 11.17
CA GLU A 324 7.54 -17.18 11.13
C GLU A 324 8.16 -18.08 10.06
N MET A 325 8.38 -17.56 8.85
CA MET A 325 9.01 -18.32 7.78
C MET A 325 10.45 -18.72 8.14
N LEU A 326 11.25 -17.82 8.70
CA LEU A 326 12.64 -18.09 9.09
C LEU A 326 12.75 -19.11 10.23
N SER A 327 11.69 -19.30 11.02
CA SER A 327 11.62 -20.38 12.01
C SER A 327 11.57 -21.78 11.37
N CYS A 328 11.07 -21.87 10.14
CA CYS A 328 11.02 -23.12 9.39
C CYS A 328 12.35 -23.39 8.67
N VAL A 329 12.95 -24.55 8.94
CA VAL A 329 14.23 -24.99 8.33
C VAL A 329 14.25 -24.88 6.80
N ARG A 330 13.10 -25.10 6.15
CA ARG A 330 12.97 -25.00 4.68
C ARG A 330 13.30 -23.62 4.11
N TYR A 331 13.08 -22.54 4.84
CA TYR A 331 13.25 -21.16 4.36
C TYR A 331 14.54 -20.50 4.84
N LYS A 332 15.15 -21.04 5.90
CA LYS A 332 16.37 -20.49 6.50
C LYS A 332 17.50 -20.39 5.48
N ASN A 333 18.08 -19.19 5.35
CA ASN A 333 19.11 -18.86 4.35
C ASN A 333 18.67 -19.03 2.87
N ARG A 334 17.37 -19.09 2.57
CA ARG A 334 16.84 -19.28 1.21
C ARG A 334 15.89 -18.19 0.73
N LEU A 335 15.47 -17.28 1.60
CA LEU A 335 14.71 -16.08 1.25
C LEU A 335 15.69 -14.92 1.02
N TRP A 336 15.57 -14.19 -0.09
CA TRP A 336 16.46 -13.06 -0.42
C TRP A 336 15.71 -11.85 -0.96
N ILE A 337 16.40 -10.71 -0.99
CA ILE A 337 15.95 -9.44 -1.60
C ILE A 337 16.84 -9.05 -2.78
N ASP A 338 16.36 -8.10 -3.59
CA ASP A 338 17.07 -7.69 -4.80
C ASP A 338 18.24 -6.78 -4.45
N PRO A 339 19.38 -6.90 -5.16
CA PRO A 339 20.45 -5.94 -5.06
C PRO A 339 20.05 -4.61 -5.71
N VAL A 340 20.68 -3.53 -5.27
CA VAL A 340 20.56 -2.22 -5.93
C VAL A 340 21.35 -2.19 -7.24
N SER A 341 20.88 -1.45 -8.23
CA SER A 341 21.60 -1.24 -9.50
C SER A 341 22.84 -0.34 -9.34
N GLY A 342 22.81 0.54 -8.33
CA GLY A 342 23.84 1.52 -8.07
C GLY A 342 23.73 2.81 -8.89
N ASP A 343 22.66 3.01 -9.65
CA ASP A 343 22.46 4.19 -10.52
C ASP A 343 21.97 5.40 -9.72
N PHE A 344 22.83 5.92 -8.85
CA PHE A 344 22.62 7.12 -8.03
C PHE A 344 23.97 7.73 -7.64
N GLY A 345 23.94 8.96 -7.12
CA GLY A 345 25.11 9.73 -6.71
C GLY A 345 25.32 10.98 -7.56
N HIS A 346 26.12 11.91 -7.04
CA HIS A 346 26.35 13.19 -7.70
C HIS A 346 27.31 13.09 -8.88
N SER A 347 27.22 14.04 -9.81
CA SER A 347 28.14 14.19 -10.94
C SER A 347 29.10 15.37 -10.77
N ASN A 348 29.27 15.89 -9.54
CA ASN A 348 30.25 16.93 -9.23
C ASN A 348 31.66 16.51 -9.66
N ALA A 349 32.46 17.48 -10.10
CA ALA A 349 33.85 17.25 -10.45
C ALA A 349 34.64 16.74 -9.23
N LEU A 350 35.36 15.62 -9.42
CA LEU A 350 36.21 15.03 -8.40
C LEU A 350 37.66 15.49 -8.61
N PRO A 351 38.36 15.90 -7.54
CA PRO A 351 39.64 16.58 -7.67
C PRO A 351 40.79 15.62 -8.06
N ILE A 352 40.65 14.33 -7.76
CA ILE A 352 41.50 13.24 -8.25
C ILE A 352 40.62 12.28 -9.04
N ASN A 353 41.13 11.78 -10.18
CA ASN A 353 40.47 10.72 -10.92
C ASN A 353 40.15 9.52 -9.98
N PRO A 354 38.91 9.00 -9.97
CA PRO A 354 38.51 7.99 -9.00
C PRO A 354 39.40 6.73 -9.00
N TRP A 355 39.80 6.26 -10.18
CA TRP A 355 40.69 5.09 -10.28
C TRP A 355 42.06 5.38 -9.67
N VAL A 356 42.62 6.57 -9.91
CA VAL A 356 43.90 6.99 -9.32
C VAL A 356 43.82 7.04 -7.81
N LEU A 357 42.75 7.62 -7.25
CA LEU A 357 42.56 7.64 -5.80
C LEU A 357 42.49 6.21 -5.24
N GLY A 358 41.77 5.31 -5.90
CA GLY A 358 41.66 3.91 -5.49
C GLY A 358 43.01 3.20 -5.48
N ALA A 359 43.83 3.40 -6.52
CA ALA A 359 45.17 2.84 -6.59
C ALA A 359 46.11 3.41 -5.51
N LEU A 360 46.01 4.71 -5.20
CA LEU A 360 46.77 5.34 -4.12
C LEU A 360 46.32 4.88 -2.72
N LEU A 361 45.03 4.60 -2.53
CA LEU A 361 44.53 4.06 -1.28
C LEU A 361 44.99 2.61 -1.06
N GLY A 362 45.14 1.81 -2.11
CA GLY A 362 45.77 0.49 -2.01
C GLY A 362 47.28 0.59 -1.78
N ASP A 363 48.03 0.70 -2.88
CA ASP A 363 49.50 0.62 -2.91
C ASP A 363 50.23 1.97 -2.79
N GLY A 364 49.51 3.06 -2.50
CA GLY A 364 50.12 4.38 -2.31
C GLY A 364 50.64 4.61 -0.89
N THR A 365 51.77 5.34 -0.79
CA THR A 365 52.26 5.90 0.48
C THR A 365 51.89 7.37 0.57
N LEU A 366 51.01 7.69 1.53
CA LEU A 366 50.48 9.03 1.76
C LEU A 366 51.19 9.76 2.92
N ALA A 367 52.33 9.27 3.38
CA ALA A 367 53.00 9.78 4.57
C ALA A 367 53.48 11.24 4.41
N LEU A 368 53.41 12.00 5.51
CA LEU A 368 53.87 13.38 5.58
C LEU A 368 55.41 13.49 5.42
N SER A 369 56.14 12.44 5.77
CA SER A 369 57.61 12.38 5.72
C SER A 369 58.22 12.45 4.32
N HIS A 370 57.41 12.25 3.26
CA HIS A 370 57.87 12.35 1.88
C HIS A 370 57.43 13.67 1.24
N GLY A 371 58.25 14.26 0.36
CA GLY A 371 57.91 15.48 -0.39
C GLY A 371 56.93 15.27 -1.54
N SER A 372 56.66 14.02 -1.92
CA SER A 372 55.71 13.63 -2.97
C SER A 372 54.91 12.40 -2.55
N VAL A 373 53.78 12.16 -3.22
CA VAL A 373 53.03 10.90 -3.06
C VAL A 373 53.79 9.78 -3.76
N MET A 374 53.93 8.63 -3.10
CA MET A 374 54.56 7.45 -3.67
C MET A 374 53.51 6.43 -4.08
N PHE A 375 53.82 5.64 -5.10
CA PHE A 375 53.04 4.49 -5.53
C PHE A 375 53.99 3.31 -5.77
N SER A 376 53.74 2.18 -5.09
CA SER A 376 54.64 1.03 -5.13
C SER A 376 54.04 -0.07 -6.00
N THR A 377 54.63 -0.33 -7.17
CA THR A 377 54.15 -1.39 -8.04
C THR A 377 55.26 -1.96 -8.92
N LYS A 378 55.14 -3.25 -9.23
CA LYS A 378 55.95 -3.95 -10.25
C LYS A 378 55.26 -4.05 -11.60
N SER A 379 53.97 -3.69 -11.68
CA SER A 379 53.18 -3.85 -12.91
C SER A 379 53.35 -2.63 -13.80
N GLN A 380 53.85 -2.87 -15.02
CA GLN A 380 54.01 -1.85 -16.04
C GLN A 380 52.64 -1.26 -16.46
N GLU A 381 51.61 -2.10 -16.55
CA GLU A 381 50.25 -1.67 -16.90
C GLU A 381 49.66 -0.69 -15.88
N LEU A 382 49.93 -0.90 -14.58
CA LEU A 382 49.50 0.02 -13.52
C LEU A 382 50.19 1.37 -13.63
N ILE A 383 51.48 1.39 -13.99
CA ILE A 383 52.27 2.62 -14.18
C ILE A 383 51.72 3.41 -15.37
N GLU A 384 51.51 2.75 -16.50
CA GLU A 384 50.96 3.36 -17.72
C GLU A 384 49.56 3.95 -17.47
N ARG A 385 48.70 3.19 -16.78
CA ARG A 385 47.36 3.64 -16.43
C ARG A 385 47.36 4.80 -15.45
N MET A 386 48.23 4.77 -14.43
CA MET A 386 48.39 5.89 -13.51
C MET A 386 48.85 7.15 -14.26
N ASN A 387 49.85 7.05 -15.14
CA ASN A 387 50.29 8.18 -15.96
C ASN A 387 49.19 8.72 -16.89
N ALA A 388 48.36 7.85 -17.46
CA ALA A 388 47.25 8.26 -18.31
C ALA A 388 46.14 8.99 -17.53
N LEU A 389 45.91 8.64 -16.25
CA LEU A 389 44.79 9.13 -15.46
C LEU A 389 45.16 10.19 -14.41
N ALA A 390 46.45 10.35 -14.07
CA ALA A 390 46.92 11.32 -13.08
C ALA A 390 46.81 12.78 -13.55
N GLY A 391 46.54 13.00 -14.84
CA GLY A 391 46.38 14.32 -15.46
C GLY A 391 47.61 14.77 -16.24
N TYR A 392 47.43 15.72 -17.16
CA TYR A 392 48.48 16.14 -18.10
C TYR A 392 49.72 16.72 -17.41
N GLU A 393 49.55 17.38 -16.26
CA GLU A 393 50.62 18.10 -15.54
C GLU A 393 51.46 17.21 -14.60
N MET A 394 51.07 15.95 -14.40
CA MET A 394 51.71 15.04 -13.46
C MET A 394 52.29 13.81 -14.18
N GLU A 395 53.37 13.26 -13.64
CA GLU A 395 54.00 12.03 -14.11
C GLU A 395 54.52 11.18 -12.95
N LEU A 396 54.53 9.86 -13.14
CA LEU A 396 55.26 8.93 -12.29
C LEU A 396 56.73 8.88 -12.72
N VAL A 397 57.62 9.17 -11.77
CA VAL A 397 59.07 9.03 -11.94
C VAL A 397 59.57 7.92 -11.03
N HIS A 398 60.34 6.99 -11.59
CA HIS A 398 60.93 5.89 -10.82
C HIS A 398 61.82 6.42 -9.69
N ALA A 399 61.66 5.88 -8.49
CA ALA A 399 62.40 6.30 -7.31
C ALA A 399 63.46 5.27 -6.90
N ASN A 400 63.03 4.08 -6.52
CA ASN A 400 63.90 2.97 -6.14
C ASN A 400 63.09 1.66 -6.12
N ALA A 401 63.70 0.54 -6.51
CA ALA A 401 63.04 -0.77 -6.54
C ALA A 401 61.67 -0.71 -7.27
N TYR A 402 60.58 -0.91 -6.54
CA TYR A 402 59.20 -0.86 -7.06
C TYR A 402 58.48 0.45 -6.76
N ASP A 403 59.17 1.42 -6.16
CA ASP A 403 58.59 2.69 -5.72
C ASP A 403 58.69 3.75 -6.82
N TRP A 404 57.57 4.43 -7.06
CA TRP A 404 57.43 5.52 -8.01
C TRP A 404 56.94 6.78 -7.30
N ARG A 405 57.42 7.94 -7.73
CA ARG A 405 57.02 9.26 -7.23
C ARG A 405 56.10 9.94 -8.21
N LEU A 406 54.94 10.38 -7.76
CA LEU A 406 54.08 11.26 -8.54
C LEU A 406 54.60 12.70 -8.43
N VAL A 407 55.08 13.29 -9.52
CA VAL A 407 55.69 14.62 -9.56
C VAL A 407 55.12 15.46 -10.70
N SER A 408 55.25 16.78 -10.60
CA SER A 408 54.86 17.69 -11.69
C SER A 408 55.86 17.64 -12.85
N LYS A 409 55.36 17.64 -14.09
CA LYS A 409 56.17 17.70 -15.32
C LYS A 409 56.89 19.05 -15.45
N THR A 410 56.29 20.13 -14.96
CA THR A 410 56.83 21.48 -15.02
C THR A 410 57.89 21.67 -13.95
N ARG A 411 59.13 21.29 -14.26
CA ARG A 411 60.29 21.70 -13.46
C ARG A 411 60.72 23.08 -13.97
N ILE A 412 60.38 24.16 -13.25
CA ILE A 412 60.92 25.48 -13.58
C ILE A 412 62.44 25.43 -13.32
N ALA A 413 63.22 25.35 -14.39
CA ALA A 413 64.67 25.49 -14.37
C ALA A 413 65.02 26.98 -14.54
N ALA A 414 64.85 27.77 -13.49
CA ALA A 414 65.53 29.06 -13.42
C ALA A 414 66.97 28.79 -12.98
N ASN A 415 67.91 28.84 -13.94
CA ASN A 415 69.34 29.01 -13.70
C ASN A 415 70.10 27.77 -13.16
N GLY A 416 69.67 26.55 -13.49
CA GLY A 416 70.40 25.32 -13.13
C GLY A 416 70.29 24.92 -11.66
N GLN A 417 69.54 25.66 -10.84
CA GLN A 417 69.12 25.21 -9.52
C GLN A 417 67.72 24.62 -9.58
N ARG A 418 67.56 23.41 -9.01
CA ARG A 418 66.25 22.77 -8.83
C ARG A 418 65.43 23.60 -7.84
N GLN A 419 64.57 24.49 -8.32
CA GLN A 419 63.55 25.08 -7.46
C GLN A 419 62.43 24.05 -7.22
N SER A 420 62.22 23.70 -5.95
CA SER A 420 61.09 22.88 -5.52
C SER A 420 59.81 23.62 -5.85
N VAL A 421 58.91 23.00 -6.62
CA VAL A 421 57.52 23.45 -6.68
C VAL A 421 56.99 23.42 -5.23
N PRO A 422 56.39 24.51 -4.70
CA PRO A 422 56.11 24.63 -3.27
C PRO A 422 55.18 23.53 -2.73
N THR A 423 54.28 23.02 -3.56
CA THR A 423 53.33 21.98 -3.15
C THR A 423 52.92 21.12 -4.34
N ASN A 424 53.06 19.81 -4.21
CA ASN A 424 52.58 18.83 -5.20
C ASN A 424 51.04 18.83 -5.21
N TYR A 425 50.41 19.00 -6.38
CA TYR A 425 48.94 19.03 -6.54
C TYR A 425 48.23 17.88 -5.81
N PHE A 426 48.76 16.66 -5.93
CA PHE A 426 48.16 15.52 -5.26
C PHE A 426 48.28 15.61 -3.74
N ARG A 427 49.38 16.16 -3.22
CA ARG A 427 49.51 16.35 -1.77
C ARG A 427 48.50 17.37 -1.25
N SER A 428 48.36 18.52 -1.90
CA SER A 428 47.38 19.53 -1.48
C SER A 428 45.96 18.97 -1.53
N VAL A 429 45.59 18.30 -2.63
CA VAL A 429 44.25 17.73 -2.75
C VAL A 429 44.00 16.59 -1.76
N LEU A 430 44.97 15.71 -1.52
CA LEU A 430 44.83 14.66 -0.51
C LEU A 430 44.77 15.22 0.92
N GLN A 431 45.40 16.37 1.15
CA GLN A 431 45.28 17.11 2.42
C GLN A 431 43.88 17.68 2.57
N ASP A 432 43.31 18.29 1.53
CA ASP A 432 41.94 18.80 1.52
C ASP A 432 40.90 17.68 1.70
N LEU A 433 41.17 16.50 1.14
CA LEU A 433 40.37 15.29 1.33
C LEU A 433 40.58 14.62 2.72
N GLY A 434 41.55 15.10 3.50
CA GLY A 434 41.87 14.61 4.84
C GLY A 434 42.62 13.27 4.90
N VAL A 435 43.02 12.71 3.76
CA VAL A 435 43.67 11.39 3.66
C VAL A 435 45.20 11.47 3.59
N LEU A 436 45.77 12.67 3.43
CA LEU A 436 47.22 12.87 3.51
C LEU A 436 47.71 12.63 4.94
N GLY A 437 48.76 11.84 5.09
CA GLY A 437 49.33 11.45 6.38
C GLY A 437 48.82 10.12 6.90
N CYS A 438 47.72 9.59 6.34
CA CYS A 438 47.21 8.27 6.68
C CYS A 438 48.25 7.17 6.36
N ARG A 439 48.39 6.25 7.30
CA ARG A 439 49.11 4.97 7.21
C ARG A 439 48.14 3.87 6.79
N SER A 440 48.65 2.68 6.49
CA SER A 440 47.85 1.54 6.00
C SER A 440 46.66 1.12 6.90
N PHE A 441 46.66 1.51 8.17
CA PHE A 441 45.65 1.12 9.17
C PHE A 441 44.64 2.22 9.52
N ASP A 442 44.80 3.44 9.00
CA ASP A 442 43.87 4.57 9.23
C ASP A 442 43.43 5.26 7.93
N LYS A 443 43.79 4.69 6.76
CA LYS A 443 43.21 5.06 5.45
C LYS A 443 41.69 4.88 5.46
N TYR A 444 40.99 5.71 4.68
CA TYR A 444 39.54 5.65 4.46
C TYR A 444 39.22 6.23 3.07
N ILE A 445 38.00 6.02 2.59
CA ILE A 445 37.51 6.61 1.33
C ILE A 445 36.76 7.90 1.65
N PRO A 446 37.13 9.06 1.07
CA PRO A 446 36.40 10.30 1.30
C PRO A 446 34.93 10.21 0.86
N ALA A 447 34.02 10.79 1.64
CA ALA A 447 32.56 10.70 1.42
C ALA A 447 32.14 11.16 0.01
N THR A 448 32.77 12.23 -0.52
CA THR A 448 32.52 12.74 -1.89
C THR A 448 32.75 11.68 -2.96
N TYR A 449 33.60 10.68 -2.73
CA TYR A 449 33.78 9.57 -3.67
C TYR A 449 32.79 8.42 -3.42
N LEU A 450 32.41 8.16 -2.17
CA LEU A 450 31.36 7.18 -1.84
C LEU A 450 29.96 7.62 -2.31
N GLU A 451 29.73 8.92 -2.46
CA GLU A 451 28.47 9.51 -2.90
C GLU A 451 28.47 9.92 -4.38
N ALA A 452 29.60 9.76 -5.09
CA ALA A 452 29.70 10.03 -6.51
C ALA A 452 28.82 9.07 -7.33
N ASN A 453 28.58 9.42 -8.60
CA ASN A 453 27.85 8.58 -9.54
C ASN A 453 28.48 7.18 -9.71
N LYS A 454 27.67 6.24 -10.23
CA LYS A 454 28.05 4.83 -10.44
C LYS A 454 29.39 4.66 -11.17
N THR A 455 29.61 5.42 -12.25
CA THR A 455 30.84 5.36 -13.05
C THR A 455 32.07 5.71 -12.22
N SER A 456 31.98 6.77 -11.42
CA SER A 456 33.07 7.21 -10.54
C SER A 456 33.33 6.21 -9.41
N ARG A 457 32.26 5.70 -8.79
CA ARG A 457 32.36 4.64 -7.77
C ARG A 457 32.97 3.35 -8.31
N LEU A 458 32.57 2.94 -9.52
CA LEU A 458 33.14 1.78 -10.20
C LEU A 458 34.62 1.99 -10.51
N ALA A 459 35.01 3.15 -11.02
CA ALA A 459 36.41 3.47 -11.29
C ALA A 459 37.26 3.47 -10.01
N LEU A 460 36.75 4.05 -8.92
CA LEU A 460 37.39 3.97 -7.60
C LEU A 460 37.56 2.53 -7.12
N PHE A 461 36.49 1.74 -7.20
CA PHE A 461 36.50 0.33 -6.83
C PHE A 461 37.54 -0.45 -7.64
N GLN A 462 37.60 -0.22 -8.96
CA GLN A 462 38.58 -0.83 -9.84
C GLN A 462 40.03 -0.48 -9.45
N GLY A 463 40.32 0.76 -9.08
CA GLY A 463 41.67 1.15 -8.63
C GLY A 463 42.12 0.39 -7.37
N LEU A 464 41.20 0.18 -6.42
CA LEU A 464 41.44 -0.63 -5.22
C LEU A 464 41.60 -2.12 -5.55
N MET A 465 40.81 -2.63 -6.48
CA MET A 465 40.86 -4.05 -6.87
C MET A 465 42.10 -4.38 -7.71
N ASP A 466 42.54 -3.45 -8.57
CA ASP A 466 43.71 -3.63 -9.42
C ASP A 466 45.02 -3.63 -8.61
N THR A 467 45.05 -2.97 -7.46
CA THR A 467 46.16 -2.99 -6.50
C THR A 467 46.04 -4.20 -5.56
N ASP A 468 45.27 -4.06 -4.49
CA ASP A 468 45.18 -5.03 -3.38
C ASP A 468 44.14 -6.14 -3.57
N GLY A 469 43.33 -6.08 -4.63
CA GLY A 469 42.30 -7.07 -4.91
C GLY A 469 42.84 -8.35 -5.57
N TRP A 470 42.30 -9.51 -5.18
CA TRP A 470 42.59 -10.80 -5.84
C TRP A 470 41.33 -11.63 -6.05
N ILE A 471 41.45 -12.66 -6.89
CA ILE A 471 40.37 -13.59 -7.22
C ILE A 471 40.76 -14.97 -6.68
N GLU A 472 39.87 -15.57 -5.90
CA GLU A 472 40.03 -16.94 -5.42
C GLU A 472 39.84 -17.96 -6.55
N LYS A 473 40.33 -19.19 -6.36
CA LYS A 473 40.13 -20.28 -7.34
C LYS A 473 38.66 -20.51 -7.71
N TRP A 474 37.75 -20.23 -6.78
CA TRP A 474 36.31 -20.35 -6.94
C TRP A 474 35.62 -19.02 -7.33
N GLY A 475 36.32 -18.08 -7.96
CA GLY A 475 35.72 -16.89 -8.57
C GLY A 475 35.27 -15.77 -7.60
N SER A 476 35.44 -15.95 -6.30
CA SER A 476 35.16 -14.93 -5.30
C SER A 476 36.22 -13.84 -5.34
N ILE A 477 35.78 -12.58 -5.33
CA ILE A 477 36.67 -11.41 -5.30
C ILE A 477 36.99 -11.10 -3.85
N ARG A 478 38.26 -10.85 -3.56
CA ARG A 478 38.78 -10.59 -2.22
C ARG A 478 39.57 -9.31 -2.18
N PHE A 479 39.52 -8.67 -1.01
CA PHE A 479 40.32 -7.49 -0.68
C PHE A 479 40.72 -7.60 0.79
N CYS A 480 41.93 -7.15 1.14
CA CYS A 480 42.44 -7.22 2.51
C CYS A 480 43.02 -5.87 2.90
N THR A 481 42.69 -5.39 4.09
CA THR A 481 43.29 -4.15 4.62
C THR A 481 43.47 -4.24 6.13
N ALA A 482 44.43 -3.49 6.66
CA ALA A 482 44.62 -3.30 8.09
C ALA A 482 43.73 -2.16 8.66
N SER A 483 43.13 -1.34 7.80
CA SER A 483 42.24 -0.26 8.21
C SER A 483 40.80 -0.76 8.34
N LYS A 484 40.23 -0.59 9.53
CA LYS A 484 38.81 -0.93 9.77
C LYS A 484 37.90 -0.04 8.93
N GLN A 485 38.15 1.27 8.95
CA GLN A 485 37.34 2.24 8.20
C GLN A 485 37.39 1.96 6.69
N LEU A 486 38.59 1.74 6.12
CA LEU A 486 38.70 1.38 4.70
C LEU A 486 37.96 0.08 4.39
N SER A 487 37.97 -0.91 5.29
CA SER A 487 37.24 -2.16 5.06
C SER A 487 35.72 -1.94 5.01
N GLU A 488 35.19 -1.07 5.85
CA GLU A 488 33.77 -0.69 5.88
C GLU A 488 33.41 0.16 4.64
N ASP A 489 34.27 1.09 4.25
CA ASP A 489 34.08 1.93 3.07
C ASP A 489 34.11 1.13 1.77
N VAL A 490 35.04 0.17 1.61
CA VAL A 490 35.11 -0.71 0.45
C VAL A 490 33.92 -1.66 0.42
N ALA A 491 33.47 -2.15 1.58
CA ALA A 491 32.24 -2.93 1.65
C ALA A 491 31.02 -2.09 1.23
N SER A 492 30.89 -0.87 1.74
CA SER A 492 29.84 0.08 1.35
C SER A 492 29.88 0.37 -0.16
N LEU A 493 31.06 0.62 -0.71
CA LEU A 493 31.29 0.85 -2.14
C LEU A 493 30.84 -0.35 -2.98
N ALA A 494 31.27 -1.57 -2.62
CA ALA A 494 30.85 -2.80 -3.31
C ALA A 494 29.33 -3.00 -3.25
N ARG A 495 28.72 -2.75 -2.09
CA ARG A 495 27.27 -2.86 -1.87
C ARG A 495 26.49 -1.82 -2.67
N SER A 496 27.02 -0.60 -2.77
CA SER A 496 26.45 0.49 -3.58
C SER A 496 26.44 0.19 -5.09
N LEU A 497 27.34 -0.68 -5.55
CA LEU A 497 27.46 -1.14 -6.93
C LEU A 497 26.66 -2.41 -7.22
N GLY A 498 25.80 -2.83 -6.29
CA GLY A 498 24.96 -4.03 -6.42
C GLY A 498 25.65 -5.34 -6.03
N GLY A 499 26.83 -5.27 -5.41
CA GLY A 499 27.58 -6.44 -4.96
C GLY A 499 27.16 -6.97 -3.60
N PHE A 500 27.29 -8.28 -3.43
CA PHE A 500 27.36 -8.93 -2.11
C PHE A 500 28.75 -8.65 -1.52
N CYS A 501 28.84 -8.17 -0.27
CA CYS A 501 30.13 -8.00 0.41
C CYS A 501 30.04 -8.31 1.90
N SER A 502 30.82 -9.29 2.34
CA SER A 502 30.97 -9.67 3.75
C SER A 502 32.40 -9.41 4.24
N ILE A 503 32.53 -9.01 5.50
CA ILE A 503 33.81 -8.71 6.14
C ILE A 503 34.14 -9.80 7.17
N ALA A 504 35.34 -10.35 7.09
CA ALA A 504 35.89 -11.28 8.08
C ALA A 504 37.14 -10.69 8.73
N GLN A 505 37.33 -10.90 10.03
CA GLN A 505 38.53 -10.48 10.74
C GLN A 505 39.57 -11.61 10.74
N LYS A 506 40.84 -11.25 10.57
CA LYS A 506 41.98 -12.16 10.59
C LYS A 506 43.12 -11.57 11.41
N GLN A 507 43.58 -12.30 12.43
CA GLN A 507 44.82 -11.95 13.12
C GLN A 507 46.01 -12.32 12.23
N THR A 508 46.86 -11.36 11.90
CA THR A 508 48.07 -11.63 11.10
C THR A 508 49.28 -11.91 12.00
N SER A 509 50.32 -12.51 11.43
CA SER A 509 51.61 -12.69 12.08
C SER A 509 52.72 -12.46 11.05
N TYR A 510 53.82 -11.84 11.45
CA TYR A 510 54.98 -11.62 10.59
C TYR A 510 56.25 -12.04 11.32
N SER A 511 57.27 -12.43 10.59
CA SER A 511 58.57 -12.78 11.17
C SER A 511 59.49 -11.57 11.11
N TYR A 512 60.05 -11.16 12.24
CA TYR A 512 61.06 -10.11 12.31
C TYR A 512 62.27 -10.64 13.06
N ARG A 513 63.45 -10.61 12.42
CA ARG A 513 64.72 -11.13 12.96
C ARG A 513 64.63 -12.58 13.47
N GLY A 514 63.86 -13.43 12.79
CA GLY A 514 63.70 -14.85 13.14
C GLY A 514 62.61 -15.15 14.17
N GLU A 515 62.01 -14.14 14.81
CA GLU A 515 60.91 -14.31 15.76
C GLU A 515 59.56 -14.01 15.12
N LYS A 516 58.55 -14.84 15.44
CA LYS A 516 57.18 -14.67 14.97
C LYS A 516 56.48 -13.61 15.83
N GLN A 517 56.32 -12.42 15.27
CA GLN A 517 55.62 -11.31 15.87
C GLN A 517 54.12 -11.35 15.51
N GLN A 518 53.28 -10.97 16.47
CA GLN A 518 51.85 -10.82 16.21
C GLN A 518 51.64 -9.56 15.36
N GLY A 519 51.10 -9.76 14.17
CA GLY A 519 50.72 -8.68 13.27
C GLY A 519 49.43 -8.00 13.72
N ARG A 520 49.06 -6.92 13.03
CA ARG A 520 47.82 -6.21 13.30
C ARG A 520 46.60 -7.03 12.89
N LEU A 521 45.45 -6.69 13.44
CA LEU A 521 44.16 -7.20 12.96
C LEU A 521 43.98 -6.74 11.50
N SER A 522 43.60 -7.67 10.62
CA SER A 522 43.30 -7.37 9.22
C SER A 522 41.87 -7.78 8.90
N TYR A 523 41.27 -7.06 7.96
CA TYR A 523 39.90 -7.23 7.52
C TYR A 523 39.91 -7.76 6.10
N VAL A 524 39.34 -8.94 5.91
CA VAL A 524 39.26 -9.63 4.64
C VAL A 524 37.83 -9.54 4.13
N LEU A 525 37.65 -8.84 3.01
CA LEU A 525 36.37 -8.71 2.34
C LEU A 525 36.18 -9.87 1.37
N ASN A 526 34.97 -10.40 1.33
CA ASN A 526 34.52 -11.41 0.38
C ASN A 526 33.36 -10.86 -0.44
N MET A 527 33.63 -10.65 -1.72
CA MET A 527 32.75 -9.97 -2.65
C MET A 527 32.29 -10.88 -3.79
N SER A 528 31.06 -10.67 -4.22
CA SER A 528 30.45 -11.32 -5.38
C SER A 528 29.52 -10.34 -6.07
N PHE A 529 29.58 -10.29 -7.39
CA PHE A 529 28.73 -9.42 -8.22
C PHE A 529 27.92 -10.24 -9.21
N GLY A 530 26.93 -9.60 -9.84
CA GLY A 530 26.16 -10.22 -10.91
C GLY A 530 27.00 -10.46 -12.18
N PRO A 531 26.49 -11.28 -13.13
CA PRO A 531 27.15 -11.52 -14.40
C PRO A 531 27.48 -10.23 -15.15
N GLY A 532 28.65 -10.16 -15.78
CA GLY A 532 29.09 -9.00 -16.56
C GLY A 532 29.67 -7.82 -15.77
N PHE A 533 29.70 -7.89 -14.44
CA PHE A 533 30.30 -6.83 -13.62
C PHE A 533 31.84 -6.77 -13.79
N GLN A 534 32.35 -5.62 -14.22
CA GLN A 534 33.78 -5.41 -14.49
C GLN A 534 34.53 -4.92 -13.24
N ALA A 535 34.86 -5.84 -12.33
CA ALA A 535 35.53 -5.51 -11.07
C ALA A 535 37.00 -5.06 -11.22
N PHE A 536 37.69 -5.46 -12.30
CA PHE A 536 39.11 -5.19 -12.53
C PHE A 536 39.30 -4.52 -13.88
N THR A 537 40.38 -3.75 -14.04
CA THR A 537 40.77 -3.18 -15.33
C THR A 537 41.93 -3.95 -15.97
N LEU A 538 42.81 -4.53 -15.15
CA LEU A 538 43.99 -5.29 -15.59
C LEU A 538 43.59 -6.57 -16.36
N PRO A 539 44.15 -6.83 -17.55
CA PRO A 539 43.88 -8.03 -18.34
C PRO A 539 44.11 -9.33 -17.56
N GLU A 540 45.23 -9.45 -16.82
CA GLU A 540 45.54 -10.67 -16.07
C GLU A 540 44.49 -11.01 -15.00
N LYS A 541 43.87 -10.00 -14.38
CA LYS A 541 42.81 -10.19 -13.39
C LYS A 541 41.46 -10.42 -14.06
N LYS A 542 41.19 -9.75 -15.18
CA LYS A 542 39.98 -9.99 -16.01
C LYS A 542 39.91 -11.43 -16.51
N GLU A 543 41.00 -11.98 -17.04
CA GLU A 543 41.05 -13.35 -17.54
C GLU A 543 40.82 -14.39 -16.44
N ARG A 544 41.29 -14.11 -15.21
CA ARG A 544 41.05 -14.95 -14.04
C ARG A 544 39.59 -14.92 -13.57
N LEU A 545 38.88 -13.83 -13.81
CA LEU A 545 37.45 -13.70 -13.53
C LEU A 545 36.64 -14.43 -14.63
N ARG A 546 36.55 -15.76 -14.54
CA ARG A 546 35.84 -16.61 -15.53
C ARG A 546 34.38 -16.16 -15.71
N SER A 547 33.91 -16.13 -16.95
CA SER A 547 32.59 -15.61 -17.37
C SER A 547 31.37 -16.50 -17.04
N THR A 548 31.57 -17.76 -16.63
CA THR A 548 30.52 -18.80 -16.60
C THR A 548 30.14 -19.31 -15.20
N TRP A 549 30.22 -18.46 -14.17
CA TRP A 549 29.79 -18.85 -12.83
C TRP A 549 28.28 -18.64 -12.65
N ASP A 550 27.54 -19.76 -12.59
CA ASP A 550 26.08 -19.80 -12.54
C ASP A 550 25.48 -19.49 -11.15
N ARG A 551 26.31 -19.48 -10.09
CA ARG A 551 25.85 -19.23 -8.71
C ARG A 551 26.17 -17.82 -8.23
N GLN A 552 25.26 -16.89 -8.48
CA GLN A 552 25.26 -15.58 -7.85
C GLN A 552 24.94 -15.70 -6.36
N ARG A 553 25.77 -15.10 -5.50
CA ARG A 553 25.43 -14.95 -4.08
C ARG A 553 24.25 -14.00 -3.95
N ARG A 554 23.20 -14.46 -3.27
CA ARG A 554 21.96 -13.72 -3.02
C ARG A 554 21.99 -13.12 -1.62
N LEU A 555 21.44 -11.92 -1.46
CA LEU A 555 21.33 -11.24 -0.17
C LEU A 555 20.18 -11.83 0.64
N THR A 556 20.48 -12.91 1.37
CA THR A 556 19.48 -13.68 2.11
C THR A 556 19.25 -13.14 3.52
N PHE A 557 18.02 -13.27 4.03
CA PHE A 557 17.70 -12.98 5.42
C PHE A 557 18.41 -13.98 6.35
N LYS A 558 19.11 -13.47 7.37
CA LYS A 558 19.88 -14.27 8.34
C LYS A 558 19.16 -14.36 9.70
N SER A 559 18.77 -13.22 10.25
CA SER A 559 17.97 -13.14 11.48
C SER A 559 17.12 -11.87 11.51
N ILE A 560 16.05 -11.91 12.30
CA ILE A 560 15.18 -10.78 12.59
C ILE A 560 14.94 -10.82 14.09
N GLU A 561 15.38 -9.79 14.81
CA GLU A 561 15.37 -9.75 16.27
C GLU A 561 14.79 -8.43 16.76
N PRO A 562 14.00 -8.40 17.85
CA PRO A 562 13.55 -7.14 18.43
C PRO A 562 14.76 -6.33 18.90
N SER A 563 14.83 -5.07 18.47
CA SER A 563 15.96 -4.16 18.72
C SER A 563 15.62 -3.19 19.86
N ARG A 564 14.63 -2.32 19.63
CA ARG A 564 14.28 -1.19 20.52
C ARG A 564 12.87 -0.69 20.26
N VAL A 565 12.33 0.10 21.18
CA VAL A 565 11.05 0.80 21.03
C VAL A 565 11.32 2.28 20.82
N THR A 566 10.90 2.86 19.69
CA THR A 566 11.17 4.28 19.37
C THR A 566 10.13 4.85 18.40
N GLN A 567 10.17 6.17 18.19
CA GLN A 567 9.35 6.86 17.19
C GLN A 567 9.67 6.35 15.78
N ALA A 568 8.63 6.06 15.03
CA ALA A 568 8.72 5.54 13.67
C ALA A 568 7.89 6.38 12.71
N GLN A 569 8.27 6.33 11.43
CA GLN A 569 7.61 7.04 10.35
C GLN A 569 7.55 6.17 9.10
N CYS A 570 6.46 6.31 8.37
CA CYS A 570 6.28 5.74 7.04
C CYS A 570 6.44 6.86 6.00
N ILE A 571 6.88 6.50 4.80
CA ILE A 571 6.83 7.38 3.62
C ILE A 571 5.98 6.71 2.54
N SER A 572 5.59 7.44 1.49
CA SER A 572 5.13 6.93 0.20
C SER A 572 6.07 7.40 -0.91
N VAL A 573 6.27 6.58 -1.95
CA VAL A 573 7.23 6.86 -3.02
C VAL A 573 6.63 6.67 -4.42
N SER A 574 7.12 7.44 -5.40
CA SER A 574 6.60 7.42 -6.77
C SER A 574 7.08 6.24 -7.62
N HIS A 575 8.05 5.44 -7.16
CA HIS A 575 8.58 4.31 -7.95
C HIS A 575 7.48 3.30 -8.30
N PRO A 576 7.41 2.72 -9.52
CA PRO A 576 6.37 1.75 -9.90
C PRO A 576 6.30 0.52 -8.99
N ASP A 577 7.45 -0.07 -8.66
CA ASP A 577 7.53 -1.21 -7.72
C ASP A 577 7.39 -0.79 -6.25
N ARG A 578 7.17 0.51 -6.01
CA ARG A 578 7.02 1.10 -4.68
C ARG A 578 8.16 0.77 -3.71
N THR A 579 9.35 0.52 -4.24
CA THR A 579 10.53 0.23 -3.43
C THR A 579 11.36 1.48 -3.20
N TYR A 580 12.12 1.48 -2.10
CA TYR A 580 13.15 2.47 -1.83
C TYR A 580 14.35 1.82 -1.13
N ILE A 581 15.47 2.53 -1.15
CA ILE A 581 16.73 2.06 -0.57
C ILE A 581 16.90 2.65 0.84
N THR A 582 17.06 1.78 1.82
CA THR A 582 17.35 2.09 3.22
C THR A 582 18.77 1.64 3.60
N ASN A 583 19.15 1.78 4.88
CA ASN A 583 20.47 1.47 5.46
C ASN A 583 21.26 0.38 4.70
N ASP A 584 22.54 0.64 4.44
CA ASP A 584 23.46 -0.29 3.76
C ASP A 584 22.96 -0.83 2.40
N TYR A 585 22.22 0.00 1.66
CA TYR A 585 21.70 -0.30 0.34
C TYR A 585 20.72 -1.49 0.34
N VAL A 586 19.94 -1.61 1.42
CA VAL A 586 18.86 -2.60 1.54
C VAL A 586 17.60 -2.06 0.87
N VAL A 587 16.93 -2.87 0.06
CA VAL A 587 15.72 -2.48 -0.68
C VAL A 587 14.47 -2.94 0.08
N THR A 588 13.51 -2.05 0.26
CA THR A 588 12.24 -2.34 0.95
C THR A 588 11.01 -1.74 0.25
N HIS A 589 9.78 -2.13 0.63
CA HIS A 589 8.52 -1.92 -0.12
C HIS A 589 7.52 -0.93 0.52
N ASN A 590 6.56 -0.43 -0.27
CA ASN A 590 5.61 0.61 0.11
C ASN A 590 4.21 0.60 -0.60
N THR A 591 3.19 -0.13 -0.13
CA THR A 591 1.87 -0.29 -0.82
C THR A 591 0.68 0.60 -0.38
N ALA A 592 -0.17 1.09 -1.29
CA ALA A 592 -1.53 1.58 -0.99
C ALA A 592 -2.59 0.53 -1.43
N PHE A 593 -3.12 -0.29 -0.52
CA PHE A 593 -3.88 -1.50 -0.85
C PHE A 593 -5.19 -1.27 -1.61
N ALA A 594 -6.12 -0.47 -1.07
CA ALA A 594 -7.49 -0.33 -1.62
C ALA A 594 -7.54 0.31 -3.01
N LEU A 595 -6.73 1.34 -3.27
CA LEU A 595 -6.67 2.02 -4.58
C LEU A 595 -6.19 1.09 -5.70
N ASN A 596 -5.32 0.11 -5.42
CA ASN A 596 -4.86 -0.84 -6.43
C ASN A 596 -5.97 -1.80 -6.85
N ILE A 597 -6.82 -2.22 -5.91
CA ILE A 597 -7.99 -3.06 -6.22
C ILE A 597 -8.95 -2.25 -7.10
N ALA A 598 -9.28 -1.02 -6.70
CA ALA A 598 -10.14 -0.13 -7.47
C ALA A 598 -9.62 0.11 -8.89
N GLU A 599 -8.31 0.35 -9.05
CA GLU A 599 -7.66 0.51 -10.35
C GLU A 599 -7.78 -0.75 -11.22
N ASN A 600 -7.55 -1.94 -10.64
CA ASN A 600 -7.66 -3.21 -11.36
C ASN A 600 -9.08 -3.48 -11.85
N VAL A 601 -10.07 -3.34 -10.97
CA VAL A 601 -11.48 -3.59 -11.31
C VAL A 601 -11.95 -2.64 -12.41
N ALA A 602 -11.54 -1.37 -12.37
CA ALA A 602 -11.93 -0.40 -13.37
C ALA A 602 -11.21 -0.58 -14.73
N LEU A 603 -9.90 -0.86 -14.73
CA LEU A 603 -9.10 -0.86 -15.95
C LEU A 603 -8.91 -2.23 -16.59
N ALA A 604 -8.79 -3.29 -15.79
CA ALA A 604 -8.58 -4.66 -16.28
C ALA A 604 -9.91 -5.38 -16.50
N GLU A 605 -10.81 -5.30 -15.51
CA GLU A 605 -12.13 -5.95 -15.57
C GLU A 605 -13.18 -5.09 -16.29
N GLY A 606 -12.94 -3.78 -16.43
CA GLY A 606 -13.84 -2.85 -17.11
C GLY A 606 -15.15 -2.59 -16.37
N LEU A 607 -15.18 -2.81 -15.05
CA LEU A 607 -16.37 -2.70 -14.21
C LEU A 607 -16.42 -1.36 -13.47
N PRO A 608 -17.61 -0.84 -13.15
CA PRO A 608 -17.76 0.36 -12.34
C PRO A 608 -17.25 0.15 -10.90
N VAL A 609 -16.60 1.19 -10.37
CA VAL A 609 -16.11 1.26 -8.98
C VAL A 609 -16.45 2.62 -8.40
N VAL A 610 -16.97 2.62 -7.17
CA VAL A 610 -17.12 3.84 -6.35
C VAL A 610 -16.12 3.80 -5.21
N VAL A 611 -15.39 4.89 -5.00
CA VAL A 611 -14.42 5.06 -3.91
C VAL A 611 -14.92 6.14 -2.97
N PHE A 612 -15.31 5.74 -1.76
CA PHE A 612 -15.66 6.65 -0.67
C PHE A 612 -14.39 7.02 0.09
N SER A 613 -13.99 8.28 0.01
CA SER A 613 -12.76 8.78 0.61
C SER A 613 -13.04 9.58 1.87
N MET A 614 -12.57 9.08 3.01
CA MET A 614 -12.76 9.73 4.31
C MET A 614 -11.58 10.63 4.75
N GLU A 615 -10.41 10.49 4.12
CA GLU A 615 -9.17 11.19 4.53
C GLU A 615 -8.53 12.04 3.43
N MET A 616 -8.74 11.70 2.15
CA MET A 616 -8.09 12.35 1.02
C MET A 616 -9.11 13.01 0.11
N SER A 617 -8.78 14.17 -0.46
CA SER A 617 -9.63 14.74 -1.50
C SER A 617 -9.57 13.89 -2.78
N GLY A 618 -10.63 13.97 -3.57
CA GLY A 618 -10.76 13.31 -4.86
C GLY A 618 -9.72 13.79 -5.85
N GLU A 619 -9.29 15.06 -5.78
CA GLU A 619 -8.15 15.55 -6.54
C GLU A 619 -6.85 14.80 -6.19
N GLN A 620 -6.60 14.52 -4.91
CA GLN A 620 -5.41 13.79 -4.48
C GLN A 620 -5.47 12.31 -4.87
N LEU A 621 -6.66 11.71 -4.85
CA LEU A 621 -6.88 10.35 -5.33
C LEU A 621 -6.75 10.24 -6.85
N ALA A 622 -7.33 11.17 -7.60
CA ALA A 622 -7.21 11.25 -9.05
C ALA A 622 -5.76 11.43 -9.48
N ALA A 623 -5.00 12.33 -8.84
CA ALA A 623 -3.57 12.48 -9.09
C ALA A 623 -2.78 11.19 -8.80
N ARG A 624 -3.21 10.41 -7.80
CA ARG A 624 -2.61 9.11 -7.52
C ARG A 624 -2.88 8.07 -8.59
N LEU A 625 -4.14 7.95 -9.02
CA LEU A 625 -4.56 7.08 -10.11
C LEU A 625 -3.84 7.45 -11.41
N LEU A 626 -3.80 8.73 -11.76
CA LEU A 626 -3.14 9.24 -12.95
C LEU A 626 -1.65 8.88 -12.98
N GLY A 627 -0.97 9.05 -11.84
CA GLY A 627 0.45 8.71 -11.70
C GLY A 627 0.70 7.21 -11.73
N SER A 628 -0.26 6.41 -11.23
CA SER A 628 -0.23 4.95 -11.30
C SER A 628 -0.36 4.46 -12.74
N VAL A 629 -1.44 4.87 -13.43
CA VAL A 629 -1.81 4.42 -14.78
C VAL A 629 -0.85 4.94 -15.84
N GLY A 630 -0.52 6.23 -15.81
CA GLY A 630 0.44 6.84 -16.73
C GLY A 630 1.89 6.49 -16.42
N ARG A 631 2.14 5.92 -15.24
CA ARG A 631 3.47 5.68 -14.68
C ARG A 631 4.30 6.97 -14.67
N VAL A 632 3.65 8.10 -14.38
CA VAL A 632 4.21 9.46 -14.42
C VAL A 632 4.42 9.96 -12.99
N ASP A 633 5.47 10.75 -12.79
CA ASP A 633 5.82 11.29 -11.48
C ASP A 633 4.76 12.28 -10.96
N GLN A 634 4.21 11.99 -9.77
CA GLN A 634 3.14 12.80 -9.15
C GLN A 634 3.58 14.21 -8.77
N GLY A 635 4.85 14.42 -8.41
CA GLY A 635 5.37 15.75 -8.09
C GLY A 635 5.52 16.62 -9.33
N ARG A 636 5.89 16.02 -10.48
CA ARG A 636 5.96 16.74 -11.76
C ARG A 636 4.58 17.07 -12.31
N MET A 637 3.61 16.16 -12.19
CA MET A 637 2.21 16.44 -12.52
C MET A 637 1.65 17.59 -11.69
N ARG A 638 1.92 17.60 -10.37
CA ARG A 638 1.44 18.67 -9.48
C ARG A 638 2.13 20.01 -9.72
N THR A 639 3.38 20.02 -10.20
CA THR A 639 4.14 21.25 -10.46
C THR A 639 4.07 21.73 -11.91
N GLY A 640 3.38 20.99 -12.79
CA GLY A 640 3.29 21.27 -14.23
C GLY A 640 4.60 21.09 -15.01
N LYS A 641 5.62 20.48 -14.41
CA LYS A 641 6.98 20.31 -14.98
C LYS A 641 7.16 18.94 -15.64
N LEU A 642 6.19 18.54 -16.45
CA LEU A 642 6.24 17.28 -17.20
C LEU A 642 7.25 17.39 -18.34
N GLN A 643 8.00 16.31 -18.58
CA GLN A 643 8.89 16.19 -19.74
C GLN A 643 8.08 15.88 -21.01
N ASP A 644 8.64 16.18 -22.18
CA ASP A 644 7.97 16.01 -23.48
C ASP A 644 7.54 14.55 -23.75
N ASP A 645 8.22 13.57 -23.16
CA ASP A 645 7.88 12.14 -23.22
C ASP A 645 6.85 11.70 -22.16
N GLU A 646 6.66 12.50 -21.10
CA GLU A 646 5.66 12.24 -20.06
C GLU A 646 4.26 12.73 -20.49
N TRP A 647 4.17 13.80 -21.28
CA TRP A 647 2.89 14.33 -21.77
C TRP A 647 2.05 13.30 -22.54
N PRO A 648 2.59 12.53 -23.51
CA PRO A 648 1.82 11.49 -24.19
C PRO A 648 1.29 10.41 -23.24
N ARG A 649 2.06 10.07 -22.19
CA ARG A 649 1.70 9.04 -21.21
C ARG A 649 0.65 9.52 -20.21
N VAL A 650 0.68 10.80 -19.85
CA VAL A 650 -0.41 11.44 -19.10
C VAL A 650 -1.67 11.45 -19.94
N THR A 651 -1.59 11.87 -21.21
CA THR A 651 -2.75 11.88 -22.12
C THR A 651 -3.33 10.49 -22.32
N ASP A 652 -2.50 9.46 -22.51
CA ASP A 652 -2.93 8.06 -22.58
C ASP A 652 -3.60 7.61 -21.27
N ALA A 653 -3.03 7.95 -20.12
CA ALA A 653 -3.63 7.63 -18.82
C ALA A 653 -4.97 8.34 -18.60
N ILE A 654 -5.09 9.61 -18.99
CA ILE A 654 -6.35 10.35 -18.97
C ILE A 654 -7.37 9.65 -19.86
N ALA A 655 -7.00 9.29 -21.09
CA ALA A 655 -7.90 8.63 -22.04
C ALA A 655 -8.36 7.25 -21.52
N ARG A 656 -7.46 6.50 -20.89
CA ARG A 656 -7.79 5.21 -20.27
C ARG A 656 -8.72 5.39 -19.09
N LEU A 657 -8.41 6.31 -18.18
CA LEU A 657 -9.23 6.58 -17.00
C LEU A 657 -10.59 7.23 -17.35
N SER A 658 -10.66 8.09 -18.37
CA SER A 658 -11.91 8.70 -18.82
C SER A 658 -12.89 7.69 -19.41
N ASN A 659 -12.37 6.57 -19.91
CA ASN A 659 -13.18 5.46 -20.43
C ASN A 659 -13.60 4.47 -19.34
N THR A 660 -13.17 4.67 -18.08
CA THR A 660 -13.59 3.85 -16.95
C THR A 660 -14.71 4.53 -16.14
N GLN A 661 -15.43 3.73 -15.37
CA GLN A 661 -16.47 4.20 -14.45
C GLN A 661 -15.93 4.22 -13.01
N ILE A 662 -14.91 5.03 -12.73
CA ILE A 662 -14.45 5.31 -11.37
C ILE A 662 -15.15 6.57 -10.86
N LEU A 663 -15.97 6.41 -9.81
CA LEU A 663 -16.62 7.51 -9.10
C LEU A 663 -15.92 7.71 -7.76
N ILE A 664 -15.67 8.97 -7.38
CA ILE A 664 -15.09 9.31 -6.08
C ILE A 664 -16.10 10.13 -5.31
N ASP A 665 -16.40 9.69 -4.09
CA ASP A 665 -17.23 10.40 -3.15
C ASP A 665 -16.37 10.92 -1.99
N GLU A 666 -16.46 12.22 -1.72
CA GLU A 666 -15.75 12.93 -0.66
C GLU A 666 -16.65 13.29 0.54
N THR A 667 -17.92 12.88 0.52
CA THR A 667 -18.83 13.16 1.63
C THR A 667 -18.42 12.34 2.85
N GLY A 668 -17.82 13.01 3.83
CA GLY A 668 -17.19 12.42 5.02
C GLY A 668 -18.16 11.83 6.06
N SER A 669 -19.30 11.27 5.66
CA SER A 669 -20.29 10.70 6.57
C SER A 669 -20.93 9.45 5.96
N LEU A 670 -20.25 8.30 6.08
CA LEU A 670 -20.90 7.00 5.97
C LEU A 670 -21.72 6.80 7.25
N SER A 671 -23.04 6.96 7.15
CA SER A 671 -23.95 6.36 8.13
C SER A 671 -24.08 4.88 7.76
N SER A 672 -24.06 3.97 8.73
CA SER A 672 -24.13 2.51 8.51
C SER A 672 -25.46 1.99 7.93
N LEU A 673 -26.26 2.89 7.35
CA LEU A 673 -27.58 2.65 6.76
C LEU A 673 -27.64 3.01 5.25
N GLU A 674 -26.55 3.51 4.67
CA GLU A 674 -26.31 3.49 3.21
C GLU A 674 -25.55 2.23 2.82
#